data_AF-A0A0G4ERM6-F1
#
_entry.id   AF-A0A0G4ERM6-F1
#
_cell.length_a   1.000
_cell.length_b   1.000
_cell.length_c   1.000
_cell.angle_alpha   90.00
_cell.angle_beta   90.00
_cell.angle_gamma   90.00
#
_symmetry.space_group_name_H-M   'P 1'
#
loop_
_entity.id
_entity.type
_entity.pdbx_description
1 polymer ?
#
loop_
_entity_poly.entity_id
_entity_poly.type
_entity_poly.pdbx_seq_one_letter_code
_entity_poly.pdbx_strand_id
1 'polypeptide(L)'
;MMANVTATEVLLDSGAAVRDEGDDAPLVKTSDGTQTRSSGLAIGFTPRNAAPSHPTPAYETALLEVYRRLFEYERTLASRHFSGKTAMHRACLAPPGLSTAFMRGYLDLLEANGASLDARTDNDSTPLSMAVRCGDAGPPVVEWLCERLGPDEINSENNNAVGLQRTALGAAAHRLAEQLSEEGTPPEKIDRQRQIIRTLLRYGADIGLLPTDHSSRRYARNLVLEIQQGMQQSAAKGAGGSEASGSSVPSTAPSTSRSGAPIDEDARQPSSSSAHTSAAVASAAASESAPVQSTAERWKDAGNALFAAEKYLDAYCSYLKGIRAERETIAELLIRRSQCLIGLGSYLAAFIDVTTALRILPPPHSIEPGGKYAILQENAVKLYKPLIAQLTDRPVVEAPQQVTDALTEGAALQDSERYADVRDVFTAGLAAADVSTLVALLCNAAACLLKPDLIKEGGPDAVGCAAAAFHLSCLKGPCEQLSVIQQKTLIRLGQGLLAERLFDAADAVVQALTKHDLERQLATDVNKLQERIRTHAANASGEYDWAAIYRQAMGNAQNKQNGRSTTTVDVAEYVGPLAIRHAPDSQPALIATAKVRPGQLLIVEKPVVVERPSSSQDSRRVDERLLERLTSQCDVWHPRLVSQLCCLPPSRGQPSAIRGPPAPETCLGLPPAYFPLVPRFIWSATGEEFGSPVAQMDRDPDRLRRLLHFNIRTADDIIDTSIQGSVPPVLMAGGLWPLASLLSHGGLSRNAIWYVVEENVMVVRAVRPIARGNEVTVSYWDLLHFPSQEREIARHYQLPEPQYSPHVLSVIEQVQQRLSSKGWREVSDLREVDEMLQRVRGLNIETLLISRLLQLRAFIFYEISRKEEAARAFREAIDHSRSLRSDDISDLSLMAACVRLTRSSRARAAIVDELKRSSELLLGTSEAADILWPS
;
A
#
# COMPACT_ATOMS: atom_id res chain seq x y z
N MET A 1 -18.64 -14.37 24.55
CA MET A 1 -20.03 -14.59 24.05
C MET A 1 -21.02 -13.59 24.62
N MET A 2 -21.02 -13.27 25.92
CA MET A 2 -21.86 -12.18 26.47
C MET A 2 -21.52 -10.78 25.92
N ALA A 3 -20.25 -10.50 25.55
CA ALA A 3 -19.82 -9.18 25.10
C ALA A 3 -20.53 -8.61 23.86
N ASN A 4 -21.03 -9.44 22.94
CA ASN A 4 -21.70 -8.95 21.71
C ASN A 4 -23.20 -8.63 21.92
N VAL A 5 -23.86 -9.35 22.83
CA VAL A 5 -25.23 -9.04 23.24
C VAL A 5 -25.23 -7.73 24.05
N THR A 6 -24.26 -7.57 24.95
CA THR A 6 -24.09 -6.34 25.74
C THR A 6 -23.74 -5.13 24.86
N ALA A 7 -22.91 -5.29 23.81
CA ALA A 7 -22.61 -4.20 22.89
C ALA A 7 -23.85 -3.75 22.09
N THR A 8 -24.71 -4.69 21.68
CA THR A 8 -25.94 -4.36 20.95
C THR A 8 -26.96 -3.70 21.87
N GLU A 9 -27.11 -4.18 23.11
CA GLU A 9 -27.96 -3.55 24.14
C GLU A 9 -27.46 -2.15 24.49
N VAL A 10 -26.16 -1.95 24.67
CA VAL A 10 -25.54 -0.63 24.92
C VAL A 10 -25.74 0.32 23.74
N LEU A 11 -25.63 -0.15 22.49
CA LEU A 11 -25.84 0.68 21.30
C LEU A 11 -27.32 1.07 21.10
N LEU A 12 -28.25 0.16 21.40
CA LEU A 12 -29.69 0.43 21.34
C LEU A 12 -30.15 1.35 22.49
N ASP A 13 -29.67 1.13 23.72
CA ASP A 13 -29.96 1.97 24.90
C ASP A 13 -29.34 3.38 24.79
N SER A 14 -28.26 3.53 24.01
CA SER A 14 -27.62 4.84 23.78
C SER A 14 -28.29 5.67 22.69
N GLY A 15 -29.43 5.23 22.13
CA GLY A 15 -30.17 5.99 21.13
C GLY A 15 -29.44 6.12 19.78
N ALA A 16 -28.61 5.14 19.41
CA ALA A 16 -27.91 5.13 18.14
C ALA A 16 -28.91 5.07 16.97
N ALA A 17 -29.19 6.22 16.34
CA ALA A 17 -30.00 6.28 15.14
C ALA A 17 -29.21 5.68 13.96
N VAL A 18 -29.79 4.68 13.28
CA VAL A 18 -29.23 4.15 12.04
C VAL A 18 -29.42 5.19 10.94
N ARG A 19 -28.33 5.82 10.50
CA ARG A 19 -28.36 6.88 9.48
C ARG A 19 -27.43 6.55 8.31
N ASP A 20 -27.76 7.18 7.19
CA ASP A 20 -27.16 6.97 5.87
C ASP A 20 -25.66 7.32 5.83
N GLU A 21 -24.88 6.55 5.07
CA GLU A 21 -23.54 6.96 4.65
C GLU A 21 -23.68 7.88 3.43
N GLY A 22 -24.06 9.14 3.69
CA GLY A 22 -24.19 10.17 2.66
C GLY A 22 -24.60 11.53 3.23
N ASP A 23 -23.66 12.46 3.21
CA ASP A 23 -23.70 13.89 3.55
C ASP A 23 -23.97 14.31 5.02
N ASP A 24 -22.92 14.88 5.64
CA ASP A 24 -22.89 15.74 6.84
C ASP A 24 -23.56 15.24 8.15
N ALA A 25 -22.99 14.21 8.79
CA ALA A 25 -23.38 13.81 10.15
C ALA A 25 -22.60 14.56 11.27
N PRO A 26 -23.27 15.17 12.27
CA PRO A 26 -22.61 15.73 13.46
C PRO A 26 -22.17 14.64 14.46
N LEU A 27 -21.08 14.90 15.18
CA LEU A 27 -20.45 14.01 16.14
C LEU A 27 -21.38 13.69 17.33
N VAL A 28 -21.58 12.41 17.64
CA VAL A 28 -22.22 11.97 18.90
C VAL A 28 -21.14 11.81 19.96
N LYS A 29 -21.36 12.41 21.14
CA LYS A 29 -20.53 12.19 22.33
C LYS A 29 -21.03 10.96 23.06
N THR A 30 -20.17 9.99 23.27
CA THR A 30 -20.40 8.89 24.22
C THR A 30 -20.32 9.42 25.65
N SER A 31 -20.83 8.63 26.61
CA SER A 31 -20.85 8.97 28.04
C SER A 31 -19.45 9.13 28.67
N ASP A 32 -18.40 8.62 28.01
CA ASP A 32 -16.99 8.81 28.38
C ASP A 32 -16.33 10.04 27.73
N GLY A 33 -17.10 10.83 26.97
CA GLY A 33 -16.63 12.05 26.32
C GLY A 33 -15.81 11.83 25.04
N THR A 34 -15.66 10.59 24.59
CA THR A 34 -15.03 10.31 23.29
C THR A 34 -15.99 10.67 22.14
N GLN A 35 -15.44 11.31 21.10
CA GLN A 35 -16.18 11.61 19.87
C GLN A 35 -15.81 10.56 18.84
N THR A 36 -16.69 9.59 18.64
CA THR A 36 -16.54 8.58 17.58
C THR A 36 -17.56 8.84 16.49
N ARG A 37 -17.15 8.73 15.21
CA ARG A 37 -18.13 8.59 14.13
C ARG A 37 -18.87 7.29 14.39
N SER A 38 -20.20 7.33 14.48
CA SER A 38 -20.97 6.10 14.34
C SER A 38 -20.71 5.62 12.91
N SER A 39 -19.82 4.64 12.73
CA SER A 39 -19.93 3.77 11.56
C SER A 39 -21.32 3.19 11.69
N GLY A 40 -22.25 3.72 10.88
CA GLY A 40 -23.61 3.22 10.86
C GLY A 40 -23.52 1.71 10.75
N LEU A 41 -24.30 0.99 11.56
CA LEU A 41 -24.51 -0.43 11.37
C LEU A 41 -25.10 -0.60 9.96
N ALA A 42 -24.23 -0.62 8.94
CA ALA A 42 -24.54 -1.24 7.70
C ALA A 42 -24.90 -2.65 8.12
N ILE A 43 -26.14 -3.05 7.88
CA ILE A 43 -26.59 -4.43 8.05
C ILE A 43 -26.01 -5.23 6.88
N GLY A 44 -24.70 -5.11 6.71
CA GLY A 44 -23.89 -6.03 5.99
C GLY A 44 -23.96 -7.31 6.78
N PHE A 45 -24.71 -8.26 6.23
CA PHE A 45 -24.77 -9.63 6.65
C PHE A 45 -23.35 -10.12 7.03
N THR A 46 -23.06 -10.20 8.34
CA THR A 46 -21.77 -10.54 8.96
C THR A 46 -20.52 -9.89 8.32
N PRO A 47 -19.71 -9.10 9.05
CA PRO A 47 -18.42 -8.68 8.51
C PRO A 47 -17.66 -9.95 8.10
N ARG A 48 -17.31 -10.04 6.81
CA ARG A 48 -16.71 -11.24 6.19
C ARG A 48 -15.46 -11.73 6.93
N ASN A 49 -14.87 -10.85 7.74
CA ASN A 49 -13.65 -11.05 8.51
C ASN A 49 -13.87 -11.24 10.02
N ALA A 50 -15.12 -11.15 10.52
CA ALA A 50 -15.43 -11.22 11.95
C ALA A 50 -16.16 -12.51 12.37
N ALA A 51 -16.73 -13.26 11.42
CA ALA A 51 -17.33 -14.56 11.73
C ALA A 51 -16.24 -15.64 11.91
N PRO A 52 -16.37 -16.55 12.89
CA PRO A 52 -15.50 -17.72 12.96
C PRO A 52 -15.58 -18.51 11.65
N SER A 53 -14.47 -19.15 11.24
CA SER A 53 -14.44 -20.01 10.04
C SER A 53 -15.46 -21.16 10.12
N HIS A 54 -15.80 -21.59 11.34
CA HIS A 54 -16.84 -22.57 11.64
C HIS A 54 -17.74 -22.04 12.77
N PRO A 55 -18.79 -21.28 12.45
CA PRO A 55 -19.72 -20.77 13.45
C PRO A 55 -20.45 -21.94 14.14
N THR A 56 -20.51 -21.90 15.46
CA THR A 56 -21.26 -22.91 16.23
C THR A 56 -22.76 -22.61 16.19
N PRO A 57 -23.64 -23.61 16.36
CA PRO A 57 -25.09 -23.38 16.43
C PRO A 57 -25.49 -22.34 17.49
N ALA A 58 -24.75 -22.26 18.61
CA ALA A 58 -24.96 -21.25 19.65
C ALA A 58 -24.60 -19.83 19.17
N TYR A 59 -23.51 -19.69 18.39
CA TYR A 59 -23.14 -18.41 17.77
C TYR A 59 -24.22 -17.97 16.78
N GLU A 60 -24.65 -18.87 15.91
CA GLU A 60 -25.70 -18.60 14.91
C GLU A 60 -27.03 -18.20 15.57
N THR A 61 -27.43 -18.91 16.63
CA THR A 61 -28.63 -18.58 17.41
C THR A 61 -28.53 -17.19 18.03
N ALA A 62 -27.39 -16.86 18.64
CA ALA A 62 -27.17 -15.54 19.23
C ALA A 62 -27.16 -14.43 18.17
N LEU A 63 -26.55 -14.69 17.01
CA LEU A 63 -26.51 -13.74 15.90
C LEU A 63 -27.91 -13.50 15.32
N LEU A 64 -28.73 -14.56 15.19
CA LEU A 64 -30.11 -14.43 14.73
C LEU A 64 -30.97 -13.62 15.70
N GLU A 65 -30.74 -13.76 17.01
CA GLU A 65 -31.38 -12.95 18.05
C GLU A 65 -30.97 -11.48 17.97
N VAL A 66 -29.70 -11.18 17.68
CA VAL A 66 -29.24 -9.80 17.42
C VAL A 66 -29.99 -9.19 16.24
N TYR A 67 -30.10 -9.92 15.12
CA TYR A 67 -30.87 -9.43 13.97
C TYR A 67 -32.35 -9.23 14.29
N ARG A 68 -32.94 -10.11 15.09
CA ARG A 68 -34.35 -9.97 15.52
C ARG A 68 -34.56 -8.65 16.25
N ARG A 69 -33.72 -8.35 17.23
CA ARG A 69 -33.77 -7.09 17.99
C ARG A 69 -33.53 -5.87 17.11
N LEU A 70 -32.61 -5.96 16.14
CA LEU A 70 -32.37 -4.87 15.18
C LEU A 70 -33.62 -4.57 14.34
N PHE A 71 -34.33 -5.58 13.83
CA PHE A 71 -35.55 -5.37 13.06
C PHE A 71 -36.76 -4.99 13.91
N GLU A 72 -36.80 -5.42 15.18
CA GLU A 72 -37.79 -4.92 16.14
C GLU A 72 -37.62 -3.42 16.40
N TYR A 73 -36.37 -2.94 16.47
CA TYR A 73 -36.05 -1.53 16.60
C TYR A 73 -36.37 -0.74 15.32
N GLU A 74 -35.92 -1.23 14.16
CA GLU A 74 -36.16 -0.56 12.87
C GLU A 74 -36.46 -1.58 11.76
N ARG A 75 -37.75 -1.75 11.44
CA ARG A 75 -38.19 -2.71 10.40
C ARG A 75 -37.71 -2.35 8.99
N THR A 76 -37.58 -1.05 8.67
CA THR A 76 -37.16 -0.56 7.34
C THR A 76 -35.78 -1.05 6.92
N LEU A 77 -34.96 -1.48 7.88
CA LEU A 77 -33.66 -2.09 7.64
C LEU A 77 -33.72 -3.33 6.73
N ALA A 78 -34.82 -4.09 6.76
CA ALA A 78 -34.96 -5.28 5.95
C ALA A 78 -35.14 -4.95 4.45
N SER A 79 -35.82 -3.84 4.14
CA SER A 79 -36.16 -3.41 2.78
C SER A 79 -35.27 -2.29 2.23
N ARG A 80 -34.51 -1.60 3.08
CA ARG A 80 -33.64 -0.47 2.69
C ARG A 80 -32.50 -0.91 1.78
N HIS A 81 -32.20 -0.10 0.77
CA HIS A 81 -31.05 -0.27 -0.12
C HIS A 81 -29.79 0.32 0.50
N PHE A 82 -28.74 -0.49 0.61
CA PHE A 82 -27.40 -0.10 1.04
C PHE A 82 -26.41 -0.35 -0.11
N SER A 83 -25.93 0.75 -0.71
CA SER A 83 -25.13 0.72 -1.95
C SER A 83 -25.84 -0.04 -3.08
N GLY A 84 -27.12 0.31 -3.30
CA GLY A 84 -27.95 -0.32 -4.34
C GLY A 84 -28.36 -1.76 -4.05
N LYS A 85 -28.23 -2.26 -2.81
CA LYS A 85 -28.57 -3.65 -2.43
C LYS A 85 -29.37 -3.72 -1.14
N THR A 86 -30.48 -4.47 -1.13
CA THR A 86 -31.23 -4.76 0.10
C THR A 86 -30.52 -5.81 0.98
N ALA A 87 -30.97 -5.99 2.22
CA ALA A 87 -30.45 -7.05 3.10
C ALA A 87 -30.62 -8.46 2.48
N MET A 88 -31.70 -8.67 1.72
CA MET A 88 -31.95 -9.91 0.97
C MET A 88 -30.84 -10.20 -0.06
N HIS A 89 -30.36 -9.18 -0.78
CA HIS A 89 -29.22 -9.31 -1.70
C HIS A 89 -27.91 -9.60 -0.95
N ARG A 90 -27.73 -9.05 0.24
CA ARG A 90 -26.52 -9.26 1.05
C ARG A 90 -26.48 -10.68 1.64
N ALA A 91 -27.63 -11.26 2.01
CA ALA A 91 -27.73 -12.66 2.45
C ALA A 91 -27.19 -13.64 1.38
N CYS A 92 -27.31 -13.29 0.09
CA CYS A 92 -26.77 -14.06 -1.03
C CYS A 92 -25.23 -14.11 -1.06
N LEU A 93 -24.55 -13.18 -0.36
CA LEU A 93 -23.08 -13.09 -0.25
C LEU A 93 -22.52 -13.76 1.00
N ALA A 94 -23.36 -14.45 1.76
CA ALA A 94 -22.98 -15.15 2.98
C ALA A 94 -21.76 -16.08 2.74
N PRO A 95 -20.82 -16.19 3.70
CA PRO A 95 -19.73 -17.15 3.59
C PRO A 95 -20.25 -18.60 3.67
N PRO A 96 -19.55 -19.57 3.06
CA PRO A 96 -19.99 -20.97 2.97
C PRO A 96 -19.96 -21.76 4.30
N GLY A 97 -19.77 -21.11 5.45
CA GLY A 97 -19.67 -21.75 6.76
C GLY A 97 -20.94 -21.72 7.61
N LEU A 98 -21.96 -20.97 7.20
CA LEU A 98 -23.21 -20.83 7.97
C LEU A 98 -24.17 -21.99 7.70
N SER A 99 -24.87 -22.44 8.73
CA SER A 99 -25.81 -23.54 8.62
C SER A 99 -27.05 -23.16 7.80
N THR A 100 -27.62 -24.14 7.10
CA THR A 100 -28.89 -24.00 6.38
C THR A 100 -30.01 -23.50 7.29
N ALA A 101 -30.04 -23.95 8.56
CA ALA A 101 -31.04 -23.53 9.53
C ALA A 101 -30.94 -22.03 9.87
N PHE A 102 -29.71 -21.54 10.08
CA PHE A 102 -29.48 -20.11 10.30
C PHE A 102 -29.87 -19.28 9.09
N MET A 103 -29.42 -19.67 7.89
CA MET A 103 -29.73 -18.93 6.66
C MET A 103 -31.23 -18.82 6.43
N ARG A 104 -31.98 -19.92 6.58
CA ARG A 104 -33.45 -19.90 6.46
C ARG A 104 -34.10 -19.01 7.52
N GLY A 105 -33.69 -19.14 8.79
CA GLY A 105 -34.22 -18.30 9.87
C GLY A 105 -33.95 -16.81 9.67
N TYR A 106 -32.80 -16.46 9.09
CA TYR A 106 -32.48 -15.06 8.74
C TYR A 106 -33.32 -14.53 7.58
N LEU A 107 -33.52 -15.34 6.53
CA LEU A 107 -34.36 -14.97 5.40
C LEU A 107 -35.85 -14.82 5.79
N ASP A 108 -36.36 -15.74 6.62
CA ASP A 108 -37.70 -15.64 7.22
C ASP A 108 -37.85 -14.34 8.03
N LEU A 109 -36.80 -13.97 8.78
CA LEU A 109 -36.78 -12.73 9.56
C LEU A 109 -36.79 -11.49 8.66
N LEU A 110 -36.05 -11.50 7.54
CA LEU A 110 -36.08 -10.40 6.56
C LEU A 110 -37.45 -10.23 5.91
N GLU A 111 -38.05 -11.33 5.47
CA GLU A 111 -39.39 -11.35 4.87
C GLU A 111 -40.45 -10.85 5.85
N ALA A 112 -40.42 -11.35 7.10
CA ALA A 112 -41.33 -10.92 8.16
C ALA A 112 -41.24 -9.42 8.48
N ASN A 113 -40.12 -8.78 8.16
CA ASN A 113 -39.90 -7.34 8.33
C ASN A 113 -40.00 -6.55 7.02
N GLY A 114 -40.58 -7.13 5.96
CA GLY A 114 -40.95 -6.43 4.73
C GLY A 114 -39.88 -6.38 3.66
N ALA A 115 -38.83 -7.20 3.73
CA ALA A 115 -37.90 -7.34 2.60
C ALA A 115 -38.63 -7.96 1.39
N SER A 116 -38.57 -7.29 0.24
CA SER A 116 -39.15 -7.82 -1.01
C SER A 116 -38.21 -8.86 -1.65
N LEU A 117 -38.80 -9.96 -2.12
CA LEU A 117 -38.09 -11.09 -2.74
C LEU A 117 -37.66 -10.79 -4.18
N ASP A 118 -38.30 -9.81 -4.80
CA ASP A 118 -38.14 -9.36 -6.18
C ASP A 118 -37.45 -7.98 -6.29
N ALA A 119 -36.97 -7.44 -5.17
CA ALA A 119 -36.29 -6.15 -5.12
C ALA A 119 -35.14 -6.13 -6.14
N ARG A 120 -34.98 -5.03 -6.87
CA ARG A 120 -33.91 -4.91 -7.87
C ARG A 120 -32.79 -4.04 -7.34
N THR A 121 -31.55 -4.46 -7.60
CA THR A 121 -30.36 -3.62 -7.43
C THR A 121 -30.29 -2.55 -8.51
N ASP A 122 -29.34 -1.61 -8.41
CA ASP A 122 -29.07 -0.61 -9.45
C ASP A 122 -28.70 -1.26 -10.81
N ASN A 123 -28.19 -2.49 -10.78
CA ASN A 123 -27.89 -3.30 -11.96
C ASN A 123 -29.05 -4.24 -12.36
N ASP A 124 -30.26 -3.98 -11.87
CA ASP A 124 -31.47 -4.73 -12.16
C ASP A 124 -31.41 -6.23 -11.76
N SER A 125 -30.47 -6.59 -10.89
CA SER A 125 -30.33 -7.94 -10.33
C SER A 125 -31.33 -8.13 -9.19
N THR A 126 -32.09 -9.21 -9.20
CA THR A 126 -32.94 -9.68 -8.09
C THR A 126 -32.13 -10.51 -7.06
N PRO A 127 -32.62 -10.74 -5.83
CA PRO A 127 -31.97 -11.61 -4.87
C PRO A 127 -31.70 -13.00 -5.43
N LEU A 128 -32.65 -13.60 -6.15
CA LEU A 128 -32.48 -14.91 -6.78
C LEU A 128 -31.33 -14.91 -7.81
N SER A 129 -31.29 -13.91 -8.70
CA SER A 129 -30.21 -13.80 -9.69
C SER A 129 -28.83 -13.64 -9.03
N MET A 130 -28.78 -12.95 -7.87
CA MET A 130 -27.55 -12.75 -7.12
C MET A 130 -27.12 -14.01 -6.37
N ALA A 131 -28.05 -14.72 -5.71
CA ALA A 131 -27.79 -15.99 -5.02
C ALA A 131 -27.20 -17.05 -5.95
N VAL A 132 -27.72 -17.12 -7.18
CA VAL A 132 -27.26 -18.04 -8.22
C VAL A 132 -25.82 -17.75 -8.67
N ARG A 133 -25.42 -16.47 -8.73
CA ARG A 133 -24.05 -16.07 -9.16
C ARG A 133 -23.00 -16.34 -8.09
N CYS A 134 -23.37 -16.20 -6.82
CA CYS A 134 -22.42 -16.19 -5.72
C CYS A 134 -21.97 -17.60 -5.30
N GLY A 135 -22.75 -18.66 -5.57
CA GLY A 135 -22.34 -20.08 -5.53
C GLY A 135 -22.03 -20.66 -4.14
N ASP A 136 -21.42 -19.90 -3.24
CA ASP A 136 -20.85 -20.41 -1.98
C ASP A 136 -21.91 -20.59 -0.88
N ALA A 137 -22.80 -19.62 -0.65
CA ALA A 137 -23.99 -19.76 0.19
C ALA A 137 -25.29 -19.97 -0.61
N GLY A 138 -25.16 -20.17 -1.92
CA GLY A 138 -26.26 -20.19 -2.88
C GLY A 138 -27.33 -21.24 -2.60
N PRO A 139 -27.04 -22.53 -2.33
CA PRO A 139 -28.08 -23.57 -2.35
C PRO A 139 -29.21 -23.36 -1.33
N PRO A 140 -28.96 -23.09 -0.03
CA PRO A 140 -30.02 -22.83 0.94
C PRO A 140 -30.87 -21.59 0.62
N VAL A 141 -30.23 -20.53 0.11
CA VAL A 141 -30.89 -19.26 -0.22
C VAL A 141 -31.73 -19.41 -1.50
N VAL A 142 -31.17 -20.05 -2.53
CA VAL A 142 -31.87 -20.33 -3.80
C VAL A 142 -33.09 -21.22 -3.55
N GLU A 143 -32.96 -22.28 -2.76
CA GLU A 143 -34.09 -23.14 -2.41
C GLU A 143 -35.17 -22.37 -1.66
N TRP A 144 -34.80 -21.61 -0.63
CA TRP A 144 -35.76 -20.80 0.14
C TRP A 144 -36.47 -19.74 -0.73
N LEU A 145 -35.75 -19.09 -1.66
CA LEU A 145 -36.35 -18.13 -2.59
C LEU A 145 -37.28 -18.83 -3.59
N CYS A 146 -36.88 -19.97 -4.16
CA CYS A 146 -37.70 -20.71 -5.12
C CYS A 146 -38.97 -21.29 -4.49
N GLU A 147 -38.96 -21.59 -3.19
CA GLU A 147 -40.16 -22.03 -2.45
C GLU A 147 -41.25 -20.96 -2.37
N ARG A 148 -40.87 -19.68 -2.50
CA ARG A 148 -41.77 -18.52 -2.33
C ARG A 148 -42.07 -17.79 -3.63
N LEU A 149 -41.16 -17.86 -4.59
CA LEU A 149 -41.31 -17.25 -5.90
C LEU A 149 -42.11 -18.16 -6.84
N GLY A 150 -43.04 -17.58 -7.58
CA GLY A 150 -43.74 -18.27 -8.66
C GLY A 150 -42.84 -18.48 -9.90
N PRO A 151 -43.21 -19.38 -10.82
CA PRO A 151 -42.46 -19.60 -12.05
C PRO A 151 -42.20 -18.32 -12.86
N ASP A 152 -43.15 -17.39 -12.91
CA ASP A 152 -42.99 -16.12 -13.64
C ASP A 152 -41.90 -15.23 -13.03
N GLU A 153 -41.78 -15.22 -11.69
CA GLU A 153 -40.76 -14.45 -10.97
C GLU A 153 -39.38 -15.11 -11.08
N ILE A 154 -39.32 -16.45 -11.01
CA ILE A 154 -38.10 -17.25 -11.24
C ILE A 154 -37.56 -17.01 -12.67
N ASN A 155 -38.48 -16.89 -13.63
CA ASN A 155 -38.17 -16.65 -15.04
C ASN A 155 -38.09 -15.17 -15.42
N SER A 156 -38.15 -14.26 -14.45
CA SER A 156 -38.06 -12.82 -14.71
C SER A 156 -36.73 -12.46 -15.38
N GLU A 157 -36.82 -11.64 -16.44
CA GLU A 157 -35.63 -11.15 -17.13
C GLU A 157 -35.00 -9.97 -16.36
N ASN A 158 -33.67 -9.96 -16.30
CA ASN A 158 -32.85 -8.81 -15.98
C ASN A 158 -32.57 -8.06 -17.29
N ASN A 159 -33.16 -6.88 -17.44
CA ASN A 159 -33.09 -6.09 -18.67
C ASN A 159 -31.70 -5.49 -18.91
N ASN A 160 -30.94 -5.29 -17.83
CA ASN A 160 -29.57 -4.77 -17.90
C ASN A 160 -28.53 -5.87 -18.14
N ALA A 161 -28.90 -7.14 -17.96
CA ALA A 161 -28.00 -8.26 -18.20
C ALA A 161 -27.85 -8.57 -19.70
N VAL A 162 -26.61 -8.64 -20.16
CA VAL A 162 -26.29 -8.99 -21.55
C VAL A 162 -26.14 -10.52 -21.69
N GLY A 163 -26.88 -11.12 -22.61
CA GLY A 163 -26.71 -12.52 -23.00
C GLY A 163 -27.32 -13.55 -22.03
N LEU A 164 -26.51 -14.53 -21.60
CA LEU A 164 -26.98 -15.66 -20.76
C LEU A 164 -27.49 -15.23 -19.40
N GLN A 165 -27.07 -14.08 -18.87
CA GLN A 165 -27.36 -13.67 -17.50
C GLN A 165 -28.76 -13.04 -17.35
N ARG A 166 -29.62 -13.12 -18.38
CA ARG A 166 -30.98 -12.56 -18.37
C ARG A 166 -31.90 -13.22 -17.37
N THR A 167 -31.85 -14.53 -17.20
CA THR A 167 -32.68 -15.27 -16.23
C THR A 167 -31.81 -15.87 -15.13
N ALA A 168 -32.42 -16.22 -13.99
CA ALA A 168 -31.73 -16.93 -12.92
C ALA A 168 -31.10 -18.24 -13.43
N LEU A 169 -31.83 -19.03 -14.22
CA LEU A 169 -31.30 -20.26 -14.84
C LEU A 169 -30.13 -19.99 -15.78
N GLY A 170 -30.20 -18.91 -16.57
CA GLY A 170 -29.12 -18.54 -17.49
C GLY A 170 -27.86 -18.06 -16.77
N ALA A 171 -28.00 -17.30 -15.69
CA ALA A 171 -26.89 -16.95 -14.82
C ALA A 171 -26.25 -18.20 -14.18
N ALA A 172 -27.08 -19.18 -13.77
CA ALA A 172 -26.61 -20.43 -13.18
C ALA A 172 -25.80 -21.26 -14.17
N ALA A 173 -26.31 -21.40 -15.39
CA ALA A 173 -25.70 -22.16 -16.47
C ALA A 173 -24.38 -21.54 -16.93
N HIS A 174 -24.35 -20.21 -17.03
CA HIS A 174 -23.13 -19.48 -17.36
C HIS A 174 -22.04 -19.67 -16.30
N ARG A 175 -22.41 -19.57 -15.01
CA ARG A 175 -21.46 -19.78 -13.91
C ARG A 175 -20.90 -21.21 -13.88
N LEU A 176 -21.73 -22.22 -14.16
CA LEU A 176 -21.27 -23.60 -14.27
C LEU A 176 -20.30 -23.78 -15.45
N ALA A 177 -20.59 -23.15 -16.60
CA ALA A 177 -19.71 -23.20 -17.76
C ALA A 177 -18.34 -22.54 -17.49
N GLU A 178 -18.31 -21.41 -16.78
CA GLU A 178 -17.06 -20.77 -16.32
C GLU A 178 -16.26 -21.72 -15.42
N GLN A 179 -16.91 -22.28 -14.39
CA GLN A 179 -16.29 -23.20 -13.43
C GLN A 179 -15.73 -24.47 -14.08
N LEU A 180 -16.38 -24.99 -15.11
CA LEU A 180 -15.88 -26.14 -15.87
C LEU A 180 -14.73 -25.77 -16.82
N SER A 181 -14.61 -24.50 -17.21
CA SER A 181 -13.54 -24.02 -18.08
C SER A 181 -12.29 -23.58 -17.30
N GLU A 182 -12.46 -23.21 -16.03
CA GLU A 182 -11.38 -22.79 -15.13
C GLU A 182 -10.67 -24.01 -14.52
N GLU A 183 -9.43 -24.24 -14.95
CA GLU A 183 -8.57 -25.31 -14.45
C GLU A 183 -8.32 -25.14 -12.94
N GLY A 184 -8.55 -26.21 -12.17
CA GLY A 184 -8.38 -26.19 -10.71
C GLY A 184 -9.62 -25.78 -9.91
N THR A 185 -10.78 -25.55 -10.54
CA THR A 185 -12.03 -25.32 -9.80
C THR A 185 -12.36 -26.52 -8.90
N PRO A 186 -12.57 -26.32 -7.58
CA PRO A 186 -12.91 -27.41 -6.67
C PRO A 186 -14.21 -28.12 -7.10
N PRO A 187 -14.26 -29.47 -7.09
CA PRO A 187 -15.44 -30.23 -7.51
C PRO A 187 -16.69 -29.87 -6.70
N GLU A 188 -16.51 -29.52 -5.43
CA GLU A 188 -17.60 -29.07 -4.55
C GLU A 188 -18.32 -27.81 -5.08
N LYS A 189 -17.59 -26.89 -5.73
CA LYS A 189 -18.21 -25.68 -6.31
C LYS A 189 -19.06 -26.03 -7.54
N ILE A 190 -18.55 -26.94 -8.38
CA ILE A 190 -19.26 -27.45 -9.55
C ILE A 190 -20.54 -28.17 -9.11
N ASP A 191 -20.46 -29.00 -8.07
CA ASP A 191 -21.61 -29.74 -7.54
C ASP A 191 -22.66 -28.83 -6.89
N ARG A 192 -22.23 -27.79 -6.14
CA ARG A 192 -23.15 -26.76 -5.63
C ARG A 192 -23.88 -26.05 -6.77
N GLN A 193 -23.17 -25.68 -7.84
CA GLN A 193 -23.79 -24.99 -8.98
C GLN A 193 -24.77 -25.91 -9.74
N ARG A 194 -24.43 -27.20 -9.91
CA ARG A 194 -25.36 -28.20 -10.43
C ARG A 194 -26.60 -28.33 -9.55
N GLN A 195 -26.43 -28.31 -8.23
CA GLN A 195 -27.55 -28.36 -7.29
C GLN A 195 -28.46 -27.13 -7.42
N ILE A 196 -27.91 -25.93 -7.56
CA ILE A 196 -28.67 -24.69 -7.82
C ILE A 196 -29.50 -24.83 -9.10
N ILE A 197 -28.92 -25.36 -10.19
CA ILE A 197 -29.65 -25.60 -11.45
C ILE A 197 -30.78 -26.60 -11.24
N ARG A 198 -30.55 -27.71 -10.53
CA ARG A 198 -31.60 -28.69 -10.21
C ARG A 198 -32.75 -28.07 -9.42
N THR A 199 -32.43 -27.24 -8.43
CA THR A 199 -33.44 -26.51 -7.65
C THR A 199 -34.25 -25.59 -8.55
N LEU A 200 -33.62 -24.74 -9.36
CA LEU A 200 -34.33 -23.85 -10.29
C LEU A 200 -35.28 -24.62 -11.22
N LEU A 201 -34.81 -25.72 -11.83
CA LEU A 201 -35.62 -26.56 -12.70
C LEU A 201 -36.81 -27.21 -11.95
N ARG A 202 -36.60 -27.62 -10.71
CA ARG A 202 -37.66 -28.21 -9.86
C ARG A 202 -38.79 -27.22 -9.57
N TYR A 203 -38.49 -25.93 -9.46
CA TYR A 203 -39.48 -24.87 -9.18
C TYR A 203 -39.97 -24.14 -10.44
N GLY A 204 -39.73 -24.70 -11.63
CA GLY A 204 -40.35 -24.22 -12.88
C GLY A 204 -39.52 -23.21 -13.69
N ALA A 205 -38.20 -23.17 -13.52
CA ALA A 205 -37.33 -22.39 -14.41
C ALA A 205 -37.39 -22.93 -15.85
N ASP A 206 -37.62 -22.04 -16.82
CA ASP A 206 -37.83 -22.39 -18.23
C ASP A 206 -36.50 -22.43 -19.00
N ILE A 207 -36.15 -23.63 -19.47
CA ILE A 207 -34.99 -23.88 -20.33
C ILE A 207 -35.17 -23.18 -21.70
N GLY A 208 -36.41 -22.96 -22.14
CA GLY A 208 -36.78 -22.23 -23.35
C GLY A 208 -36.13 -20.86 -23.45
N LEU A 209 -36.05 -20.15 -22.32
CA LEU A 209 -35.48 -18.79 -22.22
C LEU A 209 -33.95 -18.73 -22.32
N LEU A 210 -33.25 -19.87 -22.35
CA LEU A 210 -31.79 -19.88 -22.51
C LEU A 210 -31.39 -19.55 -23.97
N PRO A 211 -30.64 -18.46 -24.22
CA PRO A 211 -30.28 -18.04 -25.57
C PRO A 211 -29.39 -19.08 -26.28
N THR A 212 -29.55 -19.20 -27.60
CA THR A 212 -28.83 -20.19 -28.45
C THR A 212 -28.03 -19.57 -29.59
N ASP A 213 -28.00 -18.24 -29.66
CA ASP A 213 -27.38 -17.43 -30.71
C ASP A 213 -25.84 -17.48 -30.72
N HIS A 214 -25.20 -18.02 -29.69
CA HIS A 214 -23.75 -18.12 -29.59
C HIS A 214 -23.28 -19.50 -29.07
N SER A 215 -22.07 -19.94 -29.45
CA SER A 215 -21.52 -21.26 -29.11
C SER A 215 -21.41 -21.49 -27.59
N SER A 216 -20.88 -20.52 -26.85
CA SER A 216 -20.82 -20.56 -25.38
C SER A 216 -22.21 -20.67 -24.73
N ARG A 217 -23.24 -20.08 -25.35
CA ARG A 217 -24.62 -20.13 -24.85
C ARG A 217 -25.28 -21.48 -25.14
N ARG A 218 -25.02 -22.04 -26.31
CA ARG A 218 -25.39 -23.44 -26.63
C ARG A 218 -24.72 -24.42 -25.67
N TYR A 219 -23.44 -24.21 -25.33
CA TYR A 219 -22.74 -25.03 -24.35
C TYR A 219 -23.39 -24.97 -22.97
N ALA A 220 -23.65 -23.76 -22.44
CA ALA A 220 -24.34 -23.59 -21.16
C ALA A 220 -25.74 -24.22 -21.15
N ARG A 221 -26.51 -24.07 -22.25
CA ARG A 221 -27.82 -24.72 -22.41
C ARG A 221 -27.71 -26.25 -22.40
N ASN A 222 -26.71 -26.81 -23.06
CA ASN A 222 -26.50 -28.26 -23.08
C ASN A 222 -26.19 -28.82 -21.69
N LEU A 223 -25.42 -28.09 -20.86
CA LEU A 223 -25.18 -28.48 -19.46
C LEU A 223 -26.48 -28.54 -18.65
N VAL A 224 -27.40 -27.60 -18.86
CA VAL A 224 -28.71 -27.61 -18.18
C VAL A 224 -29.57 -28.79 -18.64
N LEU A 225 -29.58 -29.09 -19.95
CA LEU A 225 -30.29 -30.24 -20.50
C LEU A 225 -29.75 -31.56 -19.95
N GLU A 226 -28.43 -31.69 -19.82
CA GLU A 226 -27.78 -32.85 -19.20
C GLU A 226 -28.24 -33.03 -17.74
N ILE A 227 -28.25 -31.95 -16.97
CA ILE A 227 -28.72 -31.96 -15.57
C ILE A 227 -30.20 -32.37 -15.48
N GLN A 228 -31.05 -31.83 -16.35
CA GLN A 228 -32.48 -32.19 -16.40
C GLN A 228 -32.68 -33.67 -16.74
N GLN A 229 -31.94 -34.19 -17.72
CA GLN A 229 -31.98 -35.61 -18.10
C GLN A 229 -31.55 -36.49 -16.91
N GLY A 230 -30.50 -36.11 -16.19
CA GLY A 230 -30.07 -36.79 -14.98
C GLY A 230 -31.15 -36.84 -13.89
N MET A 231 -31.86 -35.73 -13.66
CA MET A 231 -32.99 -35.67 -12.71
C MET A 231 -34.12 -36.67 -13.08
N GLN A 232 -34.47 -36.75 -14.37
CA GLN A 232 -35.51 -37.67 -14.87
C GLN A 232 -35.10 -39.15 -14.70
N GLN A 233 -33.84 -39.47 -14.96
CA GLN A 233 -33.31 -40.83 -14.77
C GLN A 233 -33.31 -41.25 -13.30
N SER A 234 -32.95 -40.34 -12.38
CA SER A 234 -33.01 -40.61 -10.93
C SER A 234 -34.45 -40.83 -10.44
N ALA A 235 -35.40 -40.05 -10.95
CA ALA A 235 -36.82 -40.21 -10.61
C ALA A 235 -37.37 -41.56 -11.10
N ALA A 236 -37.03 -41.97 -12.34
CA ALA A 236 -37.43 -43.26 -12.90
C ALA A 236 -36.86 -44.45 -12.10
N LYS A 237 -35.66 -44.30 -11.52
CA LYS A 237 -35.01 -45.33 -10.71
C LYS A 237 -35.59 -45.43 -9.28
N GLY A 238 -36.04 -44.31 -8.70
CA GLY A 238 -36.61 -44.25 -7.36
C GLY A 238 -38.05 -44.79 -7.24
N ALA A 239 -38.84 -44.70 -8.32
CA ALA A 239 -40.21 -45.23 -8.34
C ALA A 239 -40.29 -46.78 -8.32
N GLY A 240 -39.15 -47.48 -8.44
CA GLY A 240 -39.08 -48.94 -8.47
C GLY A 240 -38.88 -49.63 -7.12
N GLY A 241 -38.77 -48.92 -6.00
CA GLY A 241 -38.63 -49.57 -4.70
C GLY A 241 -38.69 -48.63 -3.50
N SER A 242 -39.80 -48.64 -2.77
CA SER A 242 -39.85 -48.68 -1.29
C SER A 242 -41.29 -48.51 -0.80
N GLU A 243 -41.93 -49.59 -0.37
CA GLU A 243 -43.04 -49.57 0.58
C GLU A 243 -42.51 -49.40 2.02
N ALA A 244 -43.35 -48.79 2.87
CA ALA A 244 -43.34 -48.78 4.34
C ALA A 244 -42.26 -47.98 5.10
N SER A 245 -42.66 -46.84 5.68
CA SER A 245 -42.83 -46.66 7.14
C SER A 245 -42.96 -45.17 7.50
N GLY A 246 -43.98 -44.80 8.28
CA GLY A 246 -44.25 -43.43 8.71
C GLY A 246 -43.95 -43.20 10.20
N SER A 247 -43.76 -41.94 10.60
CA SER A 247 -43.91 -41.49 11.99
C SER A 247 -44.01 -39.95 12.08
N SER A 248 -44.71 -39.50 13.12
CA SER A 248 -45.37 -38.21 13.35
C SER A 248 -44.62 -37.25 14.29
N VAL A 249 -45.08 -35.98 14.32
CA VAL A 249 -44.54 -34.83 15.09
C VAL A 249 -45.53 -34.38 16.18
N PRO A 250 -45.09 -33.79 17.31
CA PRO A 250 -45.94 -32.94 18.14
C PRO A 250 -45.39 -31.50 18.35
N SER A 251 -46.32 -30.60 18.65
CA SER A 251 -46.18 -29.14 18.81
C SER A 251 -46.50 -28.72 20.26
N THR A 252 -45.84 -27.66 20.76
CA THR A 252 -46.18 -27.00 22.05
C THR A 252 -45.78 -25.52 22.08
N ALA A 253 -46.72 -24.66 22.49
CA ALA A 253 -46.53 -23.25 22.91
C ALA A 253 -46.35 -23.18 24.46
N PRO A 254 -45.95 -22.03 25.09
CA PRO A 254 -46.96 -21.01 25.51
C PRO A 254 -46.48 -19.54 25.74
N SER A 255 -47.48 -18.66 25.90
CA SER A 255 -47.74 -17.45 26.74
C SER A 255 -46.71 -17.04 27.84
N THR A 256 -46.54 -15.80 28.37
CA THR A 256 -47.43 -14.67 28.75
C THR A 256 -46.61 -13.41 29.20
N SER A 257 -47.29 -12.25 29.24
CA SER A 257 -46.90 -10.84 29.50
C SER A 257 -46.77 -10.34 30.96
N ARG A 258 -46.06 -9.21 31.21
CA ARG A 258 -46.37 -8.04 32.12
C ARG A 258 -45.18 -7.05 32.20
N SER A 259 -45.26 -5.79 31.72
CA SER A 259 -45.69 -4.51 32.38
C SER A 259 -45.05 -4.26 33.76
N GLY A 260 -44.37 -3.15 34.11
CA GLY A 260 -44.17 -1.82 33.51
C GLY A 260 -44.52 -0.71 34.53
N ALA A 261 -43.56 0.15 34.91
CA ALA A 261 -43.70 1.53 35.43
C ALA A 261 -42.30 2.16 35.68
N PRO A 262 -42.10 3.48 35.40
CA PRO A 262 -41.33 4.30 36.35
C PRO A 262 -41.83 5.75 36.53
N ILE A 263 -41.23 6.42 37.52
CA ILE A 263 -41.58 7.72 38.14
C ILE A 263 -40.47 8.76 37.87
N ASP A 264 -40.94 9.99 37.60
CA ASP A 264 -40.40 11.36 37.74
C ASP A 264 -38.93 11.77 37.51
N GLU A 265 -38.85 12.86 36.72
CA GLU A 265 -37.79 13.86 36.58
C GLU A 265 -37.65 14.76 37.82
N ASP A 266 -36.44 15.28 38.11
CA ASP A 266 -36.24 16.74 38.20
C ASP A 266 -34.75 17.19 38.25
N ALA A 267 -34.56 18.44 37.78
CA ALA A 267 -33.66 19.50 38.26
C ALA A 267 -32.13 19.56 37.93
N ARG A 268 -31.83 20.45 36.97
CA ARG A 268 -31.13 21.77 37.09
C ARG A 268 -29.64 21.92 37.50
N GLN A 269 -28.94 22.64 36.59
CA GLN A 269 -28.14 23.88 36.78
C GLN A 269 -26.59 23.85 36.97
N PRO A 270 -25.88 24.96 36.60
CA PRO A 270 -24.57 24.91 35.92
C PRO A 270 -23.48 25.87 36.47
N SER A 271 -22.36 25.94 35.73
CA SER A 271 -21.53 27.13 35.42
C SER A 271 -20.23 27.43 36.20
N SER A 272 -19.36 28.18 35.48
CA SER A 272 -18.22 29.03 35.90
C SER A 272 -16.83 28.37 35.82
N SER A 273 -15.72 29.06 35.49
CA SER A 273 -15.42 30.38 34.92
C SER A 273 -13.97 30.37 34.41
N SER A 274 -13.63 31.34 33.56
CA SER A 274 -12.33 31.51 32.90
C SER A 274 -11.53 32.70 33.46
N ALA A 275 -10.21 32.63 33.23
CA ALA A 275 -9.22 33.71 33.01
C ALA A 275 -8.18 33.92 34.12
N HIS A 276 -6.89 33.91 33.75
CA HIS A 276 -5.97 35.06 33.84
C HIS A 276 -4.61 34.72 33.21
N THR A 277 -4.06 35.67 32.45
CA THR A 277 -2.73 35.63 31.82
C THR A 277 -2.03 36.94 32.18
N SER A 278 -0.75 36.89 32.56
CA SER A 278 0.09 38.09 32.72
C SER A 278 1.55 37.81 32.41
N ALA A 279 2.16 38.82 31.79
CA ALA A 279 3.39 38.82 31.01
C ALA A 279 4.68 39.00 31.84
N ALA A 280 5.80 38.60 31.23
CA ALA A 280 7.16 38.72 31.74
C ALA A 280 7.89 39.97 31.22
N VAL A 281 8.77 40.54 32.04
CA VAL A 281 9.70 41.63 31.70
C VAL A 281 11.14 41.15 31.91
N ALA A 282 12.00 41.44 30.95
CA ALA A 282 13.41 41.10 30.90
C ALA A 282 14.30 42.17 31.58
N SER A 283 15.44 41.74 32.12
CA SER A 283 16.57 42.60 32.51
C SER A 283 17.88 41.86 32.25
N ALA A 284 18.75 42.47 31.43
CA ALA A 284 20.09 42.01 31.12
C ALA A 284 21.11 42.84 31.91
N ALA A 285 22.10 42.19 32.52
CA ALA A 285 23.27 42.83 33.10
C ALA A 285 24.54 42.07 32.66
N ALA A 286 25.55 42.86 32.31
CA ALA A 286 26.84 42.44 31.78
C ALA A 286 27.71 41.76 32.85
N SER A 287 28.50 40.75 32.45
CA SER A 287 29.54 40.15 33.27
C SER A 287 30.80 39.90 32.46
N GLU A 288 31.92 40.05 33.16
CA GLU A 288 33.31 40.08 32.73
C GLU A 288 33.76 38.82 31.95
N SER A 289 34.76 39.03 31.09
CA SER A 289 35.33 38.03 30.18
C SER A 289 36.04 36.89 30.93
N ALA A 290 35.26 35.86 31.27
CA ALA A 290 35.75 34.53 31.56
C ALA A 290 36.43 33.93 30.31
N PRO A 291 37.37 32.97 30.47
CA PRO A 291 37.94 32.23 29.34
C PRO A 291 36.81 31.66 28.50
N VAL A 292 36.85 31.91 27.19
CA VAL A 292 35.84 31.44 26.24
C VAL A 292 35.85 29.92 26.27
N GLN A 293 34.98 29.33 27.10
CA GLN A 293 34.76 27.89 27.14
C GLN A 293 34.41 27.43 25.74
N SER A 294 34.98 26.30 25.36
CA SER A 294 34.68 25.67 24.09
C SER A 294 33.16 25.44 23.99
N THR A 295 32.62 25.53 22.77
CA THR A 295 31.15 25.42 22.60
C THR A 295 30.68 24.04 23.07
N ALA A 296 31.52 23.01 22.91
CA ALA A 296 31.25 21.66 23.39
C ALA A 296 31.31 21.55 24.92
N GLU A 297 32.24 22.24 25.59
CA GLU A 297 32.30 22.26 27.06
C GLU A 297 31.07 22.91 27.68
N ARG A 298 30.57 24.01 27.10
CA ARG A 298 29.34 24.63 27.58
C ARG A 298 28.14 23.67 27.49
N TRP A 299 28.03 22.93 26.38
CA TRP A 299 26.97 21.93 26.19
C TRP A 299 27.15 20.71 27.11
N LYS A 300 28.40 20.31 27.35
CA LYS A 300 28.75 19.27 28.33
C LYS A 300 28.28 19.68 29.72
N ASP A 301 28.60 20.89 30.16
CA ASP A 301 28.29 21.38 31.50
C ASP A 301 26.77 21.56 31.68
N ALA A 302 26.08 22.09 30.66
CA ALA A 302 24.62 22.13 30.63
C ALA A 302 24.01 20.72 30.70
N GLY A 303 24.54 19.77 29.92
CA GLY A 303 24.12 18.37 29.95
C GLY A 303 24.35 17.72 31.32
N ASN A 304 25.50 17.99 31.95
CA ASN A 304 25.83 17.49 33.29
C ASN A 304 24.85 18.03 34.34
N ALA A 305 24.52 19.33 34.29
CA ALA A 305 23.57 19.96 35.20
C ALA A 305 22.16 19.35 35.04
N LEU A 306 21.73 19.12 33.80
CA LEU A 306 20.44 18.49 33.49
C LEU A 306 20.40 17.02 33.90
N PHE A 307 21.51 16.29 33.70
CA PHE A 307 21.65 14.90 34.11
C PHE A 307 21.57 14.75 35.63
N ALA A 308 22.26 15.63 36.37
CA ALA A 308 22.18 15.68 37.83
C ALA A 308 20.77 16.04 38.35
N ALA A 309 19.98 16.76 37.55
CA ALA A 309 18.58 17.06 37.82
C ALA A 309 17.60 15.96 37.33
N GLU A 310 18.11 14.77 36.95
CA GLU A 310 17.35 13.63 36.41
C GLU A 310 16.52 13.94 35.15
N LYS A 311 16.84 15.04 34.44
CA LYS A 311 16.22 15.42 33.18
C LYS A 311 16.95 14.76 32.01
N TYR A 312 16.88 13.43 31.95
CA TYR A 312 17.69 12.63 31.01
C TYR A 312 17.50 13.00 29.54
N LEU A 313 16.27 13.36 29.11
CA LEU A 313 16.01 13.77 27.73
C LEU A 313 16.63 15.13 27.40
N ASP A 314 16.56 16.10 28.30
CA ASP A 314 17.17 17.43 28.11
C ASP A 314 18.69 17.34 28.16
N ALA A 315 19.23 16.50 29.05
CA ALA A 315 20.65 16.20 29.15
C ALA A 315 21.16 15.52 27.87
N TYR A 316 20.43 14.53 27.35
CA TYR A 316 20.69 13.89 26.07
C TYR A 316 20.78 14.92 24.93
N CYS A 317 19.78 15.80 24.82
CA CYS A 317 19.77 16.88 23.82
C CYS A 317 20.97 17.82 23.96
N SER A 318 21.41 18.11 25.19
CA SER A 318 22.58 18.95 25.44
C SER A 318 23.89 18.28 25.06
N TYR A 319 24.10 17.01 25.45
CA TYR A 319 25.29 16.26 25.03
C TYR A 319 25.35 16.07 23.50
N LEU A 320 24.19 15.87 22.87
CA LEU A 320 24.08 15.78 21.42
C LEU A 320 24.52 17.07 20.73
N LYS A 321 24.16 18.24 21.27
CA LYS A 321 24.67 19.54 20.78
C LYS A 321 26.19 19.67 20.97
N GLY A 322 26.73 19.17 22.09
CA GLY A 322 28.18 19.14 22.32
C GLY A 322 28.94 18.25 21.33
N ILE A 323 28.40 17.05 21.02
CA ILE A 323 28.98 16.09 20.06
C ILE A 323 29.14 16.74 18.68
N ARG A 324 28.19 17.61 18.32
CA ARG A 324 28.19 18.32 17.04
C ARG A 324 29.21 19.46 16.99
N ALA A 325 29.58 20.04 18.13
CA ALA A 325 30.43 21.23 18.21
C ALA A 325 31.93 20.92 18.05
N GLU A 326 32.47 19.91 18.73
CA GLU A 326 33.92 19.62 18.72
C GLU A 326 34.23 18.13 18.68
N ARG A 327 35.17 17.76 17.80
CA ARG A 327 35.59 16.35 17.59
C ARG A 327 36.44 15.80 18.73
N GLU A 328 37.21 16.63 19.44
CA GLU A 328 38.15 16.15 20.47
C GLU A 328 37.44 15.64 21.73
N THR A 329 36.21 16.10 22.00
CA THR A 329 35.39 15.69 23.16
C THR A 329 34.34 14.65 22.83
N ILE A 330 34.27 14.16 21.59
CA ILE A 330 33.16 13.33 21.11
C ILE A 330 33.02 12.02 21.90
N ALA A 331 34.13 11.36 22.24
CA ALA A 331 34.11 10.12 23.02
C ALA A 331 33.53 10.34 24.43
N GLU A 332 33.91 11.44 25.10
CA GLU A 332 33.40 11.79 26.42
C GLU A 332 31.89 12.06 26.38
N LEU A 333 31.44 12.81 25.38
CA LEU A 333 30.03 13.16 25.24
C LEU A 333 29.16 11.97 24.85
N LEU A 334 29.67 11.04 24.03
CA LEU A 334 29.00 9.76 23.73
C LEU A 334 28.82 8.91 24.99
N ILE A 335 29.84 8.83 25.85
CA ILE A 335 29.73 8.11 27.14
C ILE A 335 28.68 8.77 28.05
N ARG A 336 28.59 10.10 28.09
CA ARG A 336 27.57 10.80 28.89
C ARG A 336 26.17 10.69 28.28
N ARG A 337 26.07 10.68 26.95
CA ARG A 337 24.81 10.46 26.22
C ARG A 337 24.29 9.04 26.44
N SER A 338 25.17 8.04 26.47
CA SER A 338 24.78 6.65 26.76
C SER A 338 24.21 6.48 28.17
N GLN A 339 24.75 7.21 29.15
CA GLN A 339 24.18 7.27 30.51
C GLN A 339 22.75 7.83 30.52
N CYS A 340 22.47 8.85 29.71
CA CYS A 340 21.10 9.36 29.55
C CYS A 340 20.19 8.32 28.92
N LEU A 341 20.68 7.63 27.87
CA LEU A 341 19.92 6.59 27.17
C LEU A 341 19.60 5.40 28.07
N ILE A 342 20.50 5.04 28.99
CA ILE A 342 20.22 4.06 30.07
C ILE A 342 19.07 4.57 30.94
N GLY A 343 19.12 5.83 31.41
CA GLY A 343 18.05 6.44 32.21
C GLY A 343 16.71 6.51 31.48
N LEU A 344 16.72 6.57 30.15
CA LEU A 344 15.52 6.54 29.29
C LEU A 344 15.08 5.12 28.89
N GLY A 345 15.78 4.07 29.33
CA GLY A 345 15.48 2.68 28.98
C GLY A 345 15.86 2.26 27.55
N SER A 346 16.64 3.08 26.85
CA SER A 346 17.12 2.82 25.47
C SER A 346 18.49 2.15 25.48
N TYR A 347 18.54 0.90 25.94
CA TYR A 347 19.80 0.19 26.18
C TYR A 347 20.60 -0.11 24.91
N LEU A 348 19.95 -0.38 23.77
CA LEU A 348 20.64 -0.62 22.50
C LEU A 348 21.36 0.64 21.98
N ALA A 349 20.69 1.80 22.02
CA ALA A 349 21.30 3.06 21.62
C ALA A 349 22.47 3.44 22.56
N ALA A 350 22.30 3.20 23.87
CA ALA A 350 23.38 3.39 24.84
C ALA A 350 24.59 2.48 24.55
N PHE A 351 24.35 1.22 24.16
CA PHE A 351 25.39 0.29 23.74
C PHE A 351 26.14 0.78 22.48
N ILE A 352 25.42 1.28 21.49
CA ILE A 352 25.99 1.87 20.27
C ILE A 352 26.89 3.07 20.63
N ASP A 353 26.47 3.94 21.55
CA ASP A 353 27.25 5.09 21.99
C ASP A 353 28.53 4.70 22.71
N VAL A 354 28.45 3.74 23.64
CA VAL A 354 29.61 3.24 24.38
C VAL A 354 30.60 2.57 23.43
N THR A 355 30.13 1.74 22.50
CA THR A 355 31.00 1.08 21.51
C THR A 355 31.63 2.08 20.54
N THR A 356 30.89 3.12 20.14
CA THR A 356 31.41 4.18 19.28
C THR A 356 32.48 5.01 20.00
N ALA A 357 32.24 5.37 21.27
CA ALA A 357 33.24 6.06 22.09
C ALA A 357 34.53 5.23 22.22
N LEU A 358 34.43 3.93 22.47
CA LEU A 358 35.58 3.02 22.55
C LEU A 358 36.37 2.92 21.24
N ARG A 359 35.77 3.17 20.07
CA ARG A 359 36.48 3.21 18.78
C ARG A 359 37.26 4.50 18.56
N ILE A 360 36.77 5.60 19.12
CA ILE A 360 37.41 6.91 19.00
C ILE A 360 38.58 7.03 19.99
N LEU A 361 38.46 6.39 21.15
CA LEU A 361 39.51 6.38 22.15
C LEU A 361 40.75 5.61 21.65
N PRO A 362 41.97 6.05 22.00
CA PRO A 362 43.18 5.30 21.67
C PRO A 362 43.15 3.89 22.25
N PRO A 363 43.85 2.91 21.66
CA PRO A 363 43.90 1.56 22.20
C PRO A 363 44.54 1.55 23.60
N PRO A 364 44.14 0.64 24.52
CA PRO A 364 44.52 0.69 25.93
C PRO A 364 46.04 0.75 26.19
N HIS A 365 46.85 0.11 25.36
CA HIS A 365 48.30 0.07 25.50
C HIS A 365 49.00 1.38 25.11
N SER A 366 48.29 2.30 24.44
CA SER A 366 48.78 3.61 24.02
C SER A 366 48.36 4.75 24.95
N ILE A 367 47.63 4.44 26.03
CA ILE A 367 47.11 5.42 26.96
C ILE A 367 47.90 5.35 28.28
N GLU A 368 48.42 6.49 28.72
CA GLU A 368 49.02 6.61 30.04
C GLU A 368 47.99 6.32 31.15
N PRO A 369 48.27 5.40 32.10
CA PRO A 369 47.40 5.14 33.23
C PRO A 369 47.04 6.43 33.98
N GLY A 370 45.75 6.68 34.18
CA GLY A 370 45.23 7.89 34.86
C GLY A 370 45.03 9.11 33.95
N GLY A 371 45.41 9.04 32.67
CA GLY A 371 45.10 10.09 31.70
C GLY A 371 43.60 10.21 31.40
N LYS A 372 43.18 11.36 30.84
CA LYS A 372 41.77 11.63 30.46
C LYS A 372 41.15 10.49 29.66
N TYR A 373 41.87 9.96 28.67
CA TYR A 373 41.39 8.86 27.84
C TYR A 373 41.31 7.52 28.58
N ALA A 374 42.16 7.26 29.58
CA ALA A 374 42.08 6.05 30.40
C ALA A 374 40.80 6.06 31.25
N ILE A 375 40.48 7.22 31.83
CA ILE A 375 39.26 7.42 32.62
C ILE A 375 38.01 7.26 31.75
N LEU A 376 38.01 7.82 30.55
CA LEU A 376 36.91 7.64 29.60
C LEU A 376 36.75 6.19 29.18
N GLN A 377 37.84 5.48 28.92
CA GLN A 377 37.81 4.07 28.56
C GLN A 377 37.29 3.21 29.72
N GLU A 378 37.73 3.48 30.95
CA GLU A 378 37.25 2.81 32.15
C GLU A 378 35.74 3.06 32.36
N ASN A 379 35.28 4.29 32.19
CA ASN A 379 33.86 4.65 32.28
C ASN A 379 33.03 3.95 31.20
N ALA A 380 33.51 3.92 29.97
CA ALA A 380 32.86 3.19 28.88
C ALA A 380 32.74 1.70 29.22
N VAL A 381 33.81 1.05 29.70
CA VAL A 381 33.80 -0.36 30.11
C VAL A 381 32.86 -0.61 31.29
N LYS A 382 32.81 0.33 32.27
CA LYS A 382 31.87 0.27 33.40
C LYS A 382 30.41 0.33 32.97
N LEU A 383 30.08 1.10 31.94
CA LEU A 383 28.73 1.16 31.37
C LEU A 383 28.41 -0.05 30.49
N TYR A 384 29.42 -0.56 29.79
CA TYR A 384 29.29 -1.68 28.85
C TYR A 384 28.78 -2.96 29.53
N LYS A 385 29.35 -3.32 30.70
CA LYS A 385 28.97 -4.57 31.40
C LYS A 385 27.51 -4.60 31.88
N PRO A 386 26.99 -3.58 32.60
CA PRO A 386 25.58 -3.53 32.99
C PRO A 386 24.64 -3.36 31.80
N LEU A 387 25.05 -2.68 30.74
CA LEU A 387 24.24 -2.56 29.52
C LEU A 387 24.02 -3.91 28.85
N ILE A 388 25.07 -4.73 28.76
CA ILE A 388 24.92 -6.12 28.35
C ILE A 388 23.94 -6.77 29.31
N ALA A 389 24.20 -6.78 30.63
CA ALA A 389 23.31 -7.42 31.60
C ALA A 389 21.83 -6.98 31.51
N GLN A 390 21.53 -5.69 31.32
CA GLN A 390 20.17 -5.16 31.16
C GLN A 390 19.53 -5.57 29.84
N LEU A 391 20.29 -5.59 28.75
CA LEU A 391 19.85 -6.17 27.48
C LEU A 391 19.59 -7.69 27.62
N THR A 392 20.17 -8.32 28.66
CA THR A 392 20.07 -9.77 28.93
C THR A 392 18.96 -10.17 29.91
N ASP A 393 18.43 -9.26 30.75
CA ASP A 393 17.63 -9.57 31.96
C ASP A 393 16.11 -9.30 31.84
N ARG A 394 15.55 -9.27 30.61
CA ARG A 394 14.08 -9.27 30.46
C ARG A 394 13.51 -10.65 30.81
N PRO A 395 12.43 -10.76 31.61
CA PRO A 395 11.73 -12.02 31.80
C PRO A 395 11.03 -12.39 30.49
N VAL A 396 11.68 -13.26 29.72
CA VAL A 396 11.14 -13.84 28.49
C VAL A 396 10.33 -15.07 28.88
N VAL A 397 9.08 -15.12 28.42
CA VAL A 397 8.26 -16.33 28.39
C VAL A 397 8.98 -17.31 27.45
N GLU A 398 9.62 -18.33 28.02
CA GLU A 398 10.33 -19.42 27.33
C GLU A 398 11.52 -19.00 26.43
N ALA A 399 12.55 -18.37 27.01
CA ALA A 399 13.83 -18.19 26.30
C ALA A 399 14.58 -19.54 26.11
N PRO A 400 15.29 -19.74 24.99
CA PRO A 400 16.18 -20.88 24.81
C PRO A 400 17.21 -20.94 25.95
N GLN A 401 17.29 -22.09 26.62
CA GLN A 401 18.14 -22.30 27.79
C GLN A 401 19.64 -22.20 27.47
N GLN A 402 20.03 -22.32 26.19
CA GLN A 402 21.41 -22.21 25.73
C GLN A 402 21.52 -21.40 24.44
N VAL A 403 22.62 -20.65 24.26
CA VAL A 403 22.84 -19.80 23.08
C VAL A 403 22.96 -20.61 21.79
N THR A 404 23.41 -21.87 21.88
CA THR A 404 23.39 -22.84 20.79
C THR A 404 21.99 -23.11 20.27
N ASP A 405 20.98 -23.10 21.14
CA ASP A 405 19.59 -23.28 20.75
C ASP A 405 19.09 -22.04 20.02
N ALA A 406 19.41 -20.83 20.51
CA ALA A 406 19.08 -19.59 19.81
C ALA A 406 19.72 -19.48 18.41
N LEU A 407 20.97 -19.94 18.26
CA LEU A 407 21.63 -19.99 16.95
C LEU A 407 20.99 -21.02 16.01
N THR A 408 20.62 -22.19 16.53
CA THR A 408 20.00 -23.27 15.75
C THR A 408 18.56 -22.92 15.36
N GLU A 409 17.78 -22.42 16.32
CA GLU A 409 16.40 -21.97 16.12
C GLU A 409 16.35 -20.75 15.20
N GLY A 410 17.19 -19.75 15.44
CA GLY A 410 17.27 -18.57 14.58
C GLY A 410 17.69 -18.91 13.16
N ALA A 411 18.60 -19.89 12.96
CA ALA A 411 18.94 -20.40 11.64
C ALA A 411 17.75 -21.12 10.98
N ALA A 412 17.04 -21.98 11.71
CA ALA A 412 15.86 -22.68 11.20
C ALA A 412 14.70 -21.73 10.83
N LEU A 413 14.47 -20.69 11.65
CA LEU A 413 13.51 -19.63 11.38
C LEU A 413 13.94 -18.78 10.18
N GLN A 414 15.25 -18.54 10.01
CA GLN A 414 15.80 -17.85 8.85
C GLN A 414 15.61 -18.64 7.56
N ASP A 415 15.78 -19.96 7.60
CA ASP A 415 15.51 -20.88 6.48
C ASP A 415 14.00 -20.95 6.16
N SER A 416 13.15 -20.70 7.16
CA SER A 416 11.68 -20.65 7.03
C SER A 416 11.13 -19.23 6.72
N GLU A 417 12.01 -18.27 6.42
CA GLU A 417 11.67 -16.88 6.10
C GLU A 417 10.95 -16.07 7.20
N ARG A 418 11.02 -16.49 8.47
CA ARG A 418 10.35 -15.85 9.61
C ARG A 418 11.20 -14.77 10.29
N TYR A 419 11.61 -13.73 9.56
CA TYR A 419 12.68 -12.82 10.01
C TYR A 419 12.38 -11.96 11.25
N ALA A 420 11.11 -11.62 11.50
CA ALA A 420 10.72 -10.92 12.73
C ALA A 420 11.00 -11.80 13.95
N ASP A 421 10.63 -13.08 13.88
CA ASP A 421 10.89 -14.06 14.93
C ASP A 421 12.40 -14.33 15.07
N VAL A 422 13.13 -14.39 13.95
CA VAL A 422 14.59 -14.52 13.95
C VAL A 422 15.26 -13.38 14.71
N ARG A 423 14.82 -12.13 14.48
CA ARG A 423 15.34 -10.95 15.20
C ARG A 423 15.14 -11.13 16.70
N ASP A 424 13.95 -11.54 17.12
CA ASP A 424 13.61 -11.67 18.53
C ASP A 424 14.39 -12.84 19.19
N VAL A 425 14.52 -13.98 18.50
CA VAL A 425 15.32 -15.14 18.95
C VAL A 425 16.80 -14.81 19.05
N PHE A 426 17.40 -14.12 18.06
CA PHE A 426 18.80 -13.70 18.16
C PHE A 426 19.02 -12.62 19.23
N THR A 427 18.05 -11.72 19.42
CA THR A 427 18.07 -10.72 20.51
C THR A 427 18.01 -11.38 21.88
N ALA A 428 17.25 -12.47 22.03
CA ALA A 428 17.25 -13.27 23.25
C ALA A 428 18.57 -14.04 23.43
N GLY A 429 19.13 -14.64 22.37
CA GLY A 429 20.41 -15.34 22.43
C GLY A 429 21.61 -14.45 22.78
N LEU A 430 21.54 -13.16 22.45
CA LEU A 430 22.54 -12.14 22.80
C LEU A 430 22.75 -12.03 24.32
N ALA A 431 21.77 -12.47 25.11
CA ALA A 431 21.74 -12.38 26.56
C ALA A 431 22.75 -13.29 27.29
N ALA A 432 23.16 -14.40 26.68
CA ALA A 432 23.97 -15.43 27.34
C ALA A 432 25.29 -15.73 26.62
N ALA A 433 25.64 -14.92 25.61
CA ALA A 433 26.72 -15.19 24.67
C ALA A 433 28.11 -14.79 25.19
N ASP A 434 29.10 -15.69 25.04
CA ASP A 434 30.51 -15.30 25.09
C ASP A 434 30.87 -14.39 23.89
N VAL A 435 32.06 -13.78 23.91
CA VAL A 435 32.48 -12.82 22.85
C VAL A 435 32.44 -13.43 21.45
N SER A 436 32.79 -14.72 21.29
CA SER A 436 32.82 -15.36 19.97
C SER A 436 31.39 -15.60 19.46
N THR A 437 30.49 -15.95 20.38
CA THR A 437 29.07 -16.17 20.13
C THR A 437 28.34 -14.85 19.87
N LEU A 438 28.72 -13.78 20.58
CA LEU A 438 28.23 -12.41 20.38
C LEU A 438 28.57 -11.90 18.98
N VAL A 439 29.79 -12.17 18.50
CA VAL A 439 30.19 -11.86 17.11
C VAL A 439 29.29 -12.59 16.11
N ALA A 440 29.02 -13.88 16.32
CA ALA A 440 28.15 -14.66 15.44
C ALA A 440 26.71 -14.14 15.43
N LEU A 441 26.15 -13.81 16.60
CA LEU A 441 24.80 -13.27 16.73
C LEU A 441 24.66 -11.90 16.07
N LEU A 442 25.57 -10.95 16.35
CA LEU A 442 25.57 -9.63 15.71
C LEU A 442 25.76 -9.72 14.20
N CYS A 443 26.60 -10.64 13.75
CA CYS A 443 26.78 -10.91 12.34
C CYS A 443 25.46 -11.41 11.72
N ASN A 444 24.77 -12.36 12.36
CA ASN A 444 23.51 -12.91 11.85
C ASN A 444 22.36 -11.89 11.91
N ALA A 445 22.28 -11.08 12.97
CA ALA A 445 21.37 -9.96 13.07
C ALA A 445 21.58 -8.98 11.90
N ALA A 446 22.83 -8.63 11.59
CA ALA A 446 23.14 -7.81 10.41
C ALA A 446 22.65 -8.47 9.12
N ALA A 447 22.81 -9.79 8.96
CA ALA A 447 22.32 -10.51 7.78
C ALA A 447 20.79 -10.45 7.63
N CYS A 448 20.06 -10.58 8.74
CA CYS A 448 18.60 -10.47 8.76
C CYS A 448 18.15 -9.05 8.40
N LEU A 449 18.80 -8.04 8.97
CA LEU A 449 18.52 -6.62 8.68
C LEU A 449 18.85 -6.23 7.22
N LEU A 450 19.73 -6.97 6.56
CA LEU A 450 20.12 -6.78 5.15
C LEU A 450 19.28 -7.59 4.15
N LYS A 451 18.22 -8.28 4.58
CA LYS A 451 17.35 -8.97 3.61
C LYS A 451 16.58 -7.96 2.77
N PRO A 452 16.45 -8.13 1.44
CA PRO A 452 15.86 -7.14 0.52
C PRO A 452 14.52 -6.55 0.96
N ASP A 453 13.67 -7.38 1.59
CA ASP A 453 12.36 -6.96 2.08
C ASP A 453 12.45 -6.04 3.33
N LEU A 454 13.58 -6.09 4.05
CA LEU A 454 13.90 -5.34 5.27
C LEU A 454 14.97 -4.26 5.07
N ILE A 455 15.71 -4.26 3.95
CA ILE A 455 16.80 -3.31 3.66
C ILE A 455 16.33 -1.85 3.74
N LYS A 456 15.05 -1.58 3.44
CA LYS A 456 14.48 -0.23 3.51
C LYS A 456 14.46 0.35 4.93
N GLU A 457 14.54 -0.50 5.95
CA GLU A 457 14.39 -0.15 7.35
C GLU A 457 15.65 -0.44 8.19
N GLY A 458 16.46 -1.44 7.83
CA GLY A 458 17.55 -1.92 8.68
C GLY A 458 18.96 -1.42 8.37
N GLY A 459 19.17 -0.57 7.37
CA GLY A 459 20.51 -0.18 6.88
C GLY A 459 21.49 0.30 7.98
N PRO A 460 21.13 1.33 8.79
CA PRO A 460 22.02 1.83 9.85
C PRO A 460 22.27 0.81 10.95
N ASP A 461 21.23 0.07 11.35
CA ASP A 461 21.31 -0.96 12.39
C ASP A 461 22.15 -2.16 11.91
N ALA A 462 22.03 -2.54 10.64
CA ALA A 462 22.85 -3.57 10.02
C ALA A 462 24.33 -3.17 9.99
N VAL A 463 24.63 -1.91 9.62
CA VAL A 463 25.98 -1.35 9.70
C VAL A 463 26.48 -1.37 11.15
N GLY A 464 25.64 -0.97 12.11
CA GLY A 464 25.94 -1.00 13.53
C GLY A 464 26.28 -2.40 14.03
N CYS A 465 25.42 -3.38 13.77
CA CYS A 465 25.61 -4.78 14.13
C CYS A 465 26.84 -5.39 13.45
N ALA A 466 27.03 -5.19 12.14
CA ALA A 466 28.17 -5.72 11.40
C ALA A 466 29.49 -5.08 11.87
N ALA A 467 29.51 -3.76 12.08
CA ALA A 467 30.69 -3.09 12.62
C ALA A 467 30.99 -3.58 14.04
N ALA A 468 29.98 -3.70 14.92
CA ALA A 468 30.17 -4.20 16.27
C ALA A 468 30.70 -5.64 16.28
N ALA A 469 30.14 -6.52 15.46
CA ALA A 469 30.64 -7.89 15.27
C ALA A 469 32.11 -7.89 14.81
N PHE A 470 32.46 -7.04 13.84
CA PHE A 470 33.83 -6.96 13.32
C PHE A 470 34.79 -6.49 14.41
N HIS A 471 34.47 -5.41 15.11
CA HIS A 471 35.32 -4.89 16.19
C HIS A 471 35.51 -5.89 17.33
N LEU A 472 34.45 -6.55 17.78
CA LEU A 472 34.53 -7.58 18.82
C LEU A 472 35.41 -8.76 18.39
N SER A 473 35.35 -9.15 17.11
CA SER A 473 36.21 -10.20 16.58
C SER A 473 37.70 -9.83 16.58
N CYS A 474 38.03 -8.54 16.48
CA CYS A 474 39.40 -8.02 16.45
C CYS A 474 40.00 -7.79 17.85
N LEU A 475 39.23 -7.93 18.94
CA LEU A 475 39.74 -7.73 20.31
C LEU A 475 40.84 -8.73 20.72
N LYS A 476 41.02 -9.83 19.98
CA LYS A 476 42.09 -10.81 20.21
C LYS A 476 43.46 -10.39 19.64
N GLY A 477 43.57 -9.20 19.04
CA GLY A 477 44.79 -8.65 18.45
C GLY A 477 44.69 -8.47 16.93
N PRO A 478 45.67 -7.80 16.31
CA PRO A 478 45.73 -7.65 14.86
C PRO A 478 45.85 -9.03 14.19
N CYS A 479 44.90 -9.38 13.34
CA CYS A 479 44.94 -10.62 12.57
C CYS A 479 45.65 -10.37 11.23
N GLU A 480 46.72 -11.12 10.94
CA GLU A 480 47.34 -11.13 9.60
C GLU A 480 46.40 -11.75 8.55
N GLN A 481 45.54 -12.67 8.96
CA GLN A 481 44.51 -13.30 8.12
C GLN A 481 43.13 -13.17 8.77
N LEU A 482 42.16 -12.73 7.97
CA LEU A 482 40.76 -12.66 8.41
C LEU A 482 40.17 -14.07 8.48
N SER A 483 39.59 -14.43 9.62
CA SER A 483 38.78 -15.65 9.76
C SER A 483 37.53 -15.60 8.88
N VAL A 484 36.94 -16.75 8.57
CA VAL A 484 35.70 -16.87 7.76
C VAL A 484 34.56 -16.01 8.34
N ILE A 485 34.43 -15.93 9.67
CA ILE A 485 33.39 -15.12 10.31
C ILE A 485 33.66 -13.63 10.16
N GLN A 486 34.92 -13.19 10.22
CA GLN A 486 35.32 -11.80 9.96
C GLN A 486 35.06 -11.41 8.51
N GLN A 487 35.38 -12.30 7.56
CA GLN A 487 35.10 -12.09 6.13
C GLN A 487 33.60 -11.93 5.89
N LYS A 488 32.76 -12.83 6.42
CA LYS A 488 31.29 -12.73 6.33
C LYS A 488 30.76 -11.44 6.97
N THR A 489 31.32 -11.04 8.11
CA THR A 489 30.94 -9.81 8.81
C THR A 489 31.26 -8.57 7.97
N LEU A 490 32.45 -8.53 7.36
CA LEU A 490 32.84 -7.44 6.46
C LEU A 490 31.98 -7.39 5.20
N ILE A 491 31.62 -8.54 4.60
CA ILE A 491 30.67 -8.56 3.47
C ILE A 491 29.34 -7.92 3.88
N ARG A 492 28.81 -8.28 5.06
CA ARG A 492 27.57 -7.69 5.61
C ARG A 492 27.73 -6.20 5.91
N LEU A 493 28.87 -5.78 6.45
CA LEU A 493 29.19 -4.36 6.65
C LEU A 493 29.19 -3.61 5.31
N GLY A 494 29.84 -4.14 4.28
CA GLY A 494 29.86 -3.54 2.94
C GLY A 494 28.47 -3.46 2.31
N GLN A 495 27.62 -4.48 2.50
CA GLN A 495 26.21 -4.47 2.09
C GLN A 495 25.40 -3.40 2.83
N GLY A 496 25.61 -3.24 4.14
CA GLY A 496 24.98 -2.18 4.92
C GLY A 496 25.44 -0.79 4.50
N LEU A 497 26.74 -0.59 4.30
CA LEU A 497 27.30 0.67 3.81
C LEU A 497 26.75 1.02 2.42
N LEU A 498 26.58 0.01 1.55
CA LEU A 498 25.92 0.17 0.26
C LEU A 498 24.46 0.61 0.41
N ALA A 499 23.68 -0.02 1.29
CA ALA A 499 22.28 0.37 1.57
C ALA A 499 22.19 1.81 2.08
N GLU A 500 23.19 2.23 2.86
CA GLU A 500 23.35 3.60 3.37
C GLU A 500 23.99 4.56 2.34
N ARG A 501 24.26 4.11 1.11
CA ARG A 501 24.89 4.87 0.02
C ARG A 501 26.27 5.44 0.35
N LEU A 502 26.98 4.81 1.27
CA LEU A 502 28.37 5.12 1.58
C LEU A 502 29.27 4.32 0.63
N PHE A 503 29.16 4.59 -0.68
CA PHE A 503 29.80 3.79 -1.73
C PHE A 503 31.32 3.67 -1.56
N ASP A 504 32.00 4.78 -1.24
CA ASP A 504 33.45 4.78 -1.00
C ASP A 504 33.83 3.90 0.19
N ALA A 505 33.02 3.91 1.26
CA ALA A 505 33.26 3.09 2.43
C ALA A 505 32.98 1.61 2.15
N ALA A 506 31.90 1.31 1.41
CA ALA A 506 31.57 -0.03 0.97
C ALA A 506 32.68 -0.60 0.04
N ASP A 507 33.19 0.22 -0.88
CA ASP A 507 34.30 -0.16 -1.76
C ASP A 507 35.59 -0.37 -0.97
N ALA A 508 35.89 0.46 0.02
CA ALA A 508 37.03 0.24 0.91
C ALA A 508 36.95 -1.10 1.66
N VAL A 509 35.75 -1.52 2.07
CA VAL A 509 35.51 -2.84 2.67
C VAL A 509 35.77 -3.98 1.66
N VAL A 510 35.29 -3.84 0.42
CA VAL A 510 35.57 -4.79 -0.66
C VAL A 510 37.07 -4.87 -0.95
N GLN A 511 37.75 -3.72 -1.08
CA GLN A 511 39.19 -3.67 -1.30
C GLN A 511 39.96 -4.36 -0.17
N ALA A 512 39.54 -4.17 1.09
CA ALA A 512 40.11 -4.89 2.22
C ALA A 512 39.93 -6.41 2.09
N LEU A 513 38.72 -6.87 1.74
CA LEU A 513 38.42 -8.29 1.54
C LEU A 513 39.24 -8.92 0.40
N THR A 514 39.45 -8.21 -0.72
CA THR A 514 40.22 -8.72 -1.86
C THR A 514 41.72 -8.91 -1.60
N LYS A 515 42.26 -8.36 -0.51
CA LYS A 515 43.66 -8.55 -0.09
C LYS A 515 43.89 -9.86 0.66
N HIS A 516 42.84 -10.58 1.01
CA HIS A 516 42.91 -11.85 1.74
C HIS A 516 42.49 -13.02 0.86
N ASP A 517 42.99 -14.22 1.18
CA ASP A 517 42.53 -15.45 0.56
C ASP A 517 41.09 -15.75 1.00
N LEU A 518 40.15 -15.58 0.08
CA LEU A 518 38.73 -15.83 0.29
C LEU A 518 38.36 -17.25 -0.16
N GLU A 519 37.47 -17.90 0.59
CA GLU A 519 36.81 -19.11 0.11
C GLU A 519 36.04 -18.81 -1.20
N ARG A 520 35.93 -19.78 -2.12
CA ARG A 520 35.32 -19.58 -3.45
C ARG A 520 33.91 -18.94 -3.38
N GLN A 521 33.11 -19.33 -2.40
CA GLN A 521 31.77 -18.75 -2.22
C GLN A 521 31.83 -17.28 -1.78
N LEU A 522 32.69 -16.94 -0.81
CA LEU A 522 32.87 -15.57 -0.33
C LEU A 522 33.46 -14.67 -1.40
N ALA A 523 34.38 -15.18 -2.22
CA ALA A 523 34.90 -14.46 -3.39
C ALA A 523 33.76 -14.10 -4.37
N THR A 524 32.82 -15.01 -4.58
CA THR A 524 31.63 -14.75 -5.41
C THR A 524 30.75 -13.66 -4.82
N ASP A 525 30.53 -13.68 -3.50
CA ASP A 525 29.73 -12.67 -2.80
C ASP A 525 30.41 -11.29 -2.79
N VAL A 526 31.73 -11.24 -2.64
CA VAL A 526 32.53 -10.01 -2.74
C VAL A 526 32.47 -9.43 -4.15
N ASN A 527 32.60 -10.25 -5.19
CA ASN A 527 32.48 -9.81 -6.58
C ASN A 527 31.07 -9.25 -6.87
N LYS A 528 30.02 -9.92 -6.38
CA LYS A 528 28.65 -9.42 -6.49
C LYS A 528 28.47 -8.10 -5.76
N LEU A 529 29.01 -7.97 -4.54
CA LEU A 529 28.94 -6.72 -3.78
C LEU A 529 29.69 -5.59 -4.49
N GLN A 530 30.88 -5.85 -5.03
CA GLN A 530 31.66 -4.87 -5.79
C GLN A 530 30.89 -4.37 -7.01
N GLU A 531 30.29 -5.30 -7.77
CA GLU A 531 29.47 -4.93 -8.93
C GLU A 531 28.26 -4.10 -8.53
N ARG A 532 27.56 -4.49 -7.45
CA ARG A 532 26.44 -3.70 -6.92
C ARG A 532 26.88 -2.31 -6.47
N ILE A 533 28.05 -2.16 -5.83
CA ILE A 533 28.58 -0.85 -5.43
C ILE A 533 28.82 0.02 -6.67
N ARG A 534 29.45 -0.51 -7.71
CA ARG A 534 29.68 0.23 -8.97
C ARG A 534 28.37 0.64 -9.63
N THR A 535 27.43 -0.29 -9.78
CA THR A 535 26.12 -0.01 -10.38
C THR A 535 25.34 1.01 -9.56
N HIS A 536 25.30 0.90 -8.23
CA HIS A 536 24.58 1.86 -7.40
C HIS A 536 25.26 3.24 -7.36
N ALA A 537 26.59 3.29 -7.41
CA ALA A 537 27.33 4.55 -7.52
C ALA A 537 27.05 5.26 -8.86
N ALA A 538 26.99 4.53 -9.97
CA ALA A 538 26.58 5.06 -11.27
C ALA A 538 25.10 5.51 -11.27
N ASN A 539 24.21 4.69 -10.72
CA ASN A 539 22.80 5.06 -10.60
C ASN A 539 22.63 6.34 -9.75
N ALA A 540 23.42 6.51 -8.69
CA ALA A 540 23.40 7.71 -7.85
C ALA A 540 23.87 8.99 -8.58
N SER A 541 24.63 8.87 -9.68
CA SER A 541 24.95 9.99 -10.57
C SER A 541 23.90 10.21 -11.68
N GLY A 542 22.89 9.35 -11.77
CA GLY A 542 21.85 9.39 -12.80
C GLY A 542 22.17 8.54 -14.02
N GLU A 543 23.23 7.74 -13.97
CA GLU A 543 23.64 6.82 -15.03
C GLU A 543 23.05 5.44 -14.78
N TYR A 544 22.04 5.07 -15.55
CA TYR A 544 21.34 3.79 -15.44
C TYR A 544 21.40 3.04 -16.77
N ASP A 545 21.64 1.73 -16.73
CA ASP A 545 21.38 0.84 -17.85
C ASP A 545 19.87 0.53 -17.93
N TRP A 546 19.12 1.50 -18.44
CA TRP A 546 17.67 1.38 -18.60
C TRP A 546 17.27 0.16 -19.43
N ALA A 547 18.08 -0.21 -20.43
CA ALA A 547 17.79 -1.36 -21.28
C ALA A 547 17.87 -2.67 -20.49
N ALA A 548 18.91 -2.85 -19.66
CA ALA A 548 19.02 -4.01 -18.77
C ALA A 548 17.85 -4.05 -17.76
N ILE A 549 17.49 -2.91 -17.17
CA ILE A 549 16.36 -2.80 -16.23
C ILE A 549 15.05 -3.23 -16.89
N TYR A 550 14.74 -2.73 -18.09
CA TYR A 550 13.52 -3.10 -18.81
C TYR A 550 13.50 -4.58 -19.21
N ARG A 551 14.63 -5.15 -19.63
CA ARG A 551 14.72 -6.60 -19.94
C ARG A 551 14.47 -7.44 -18.69
N GLN A 552 15.07 -7.08 -17.57
CA GLN A 552 14.85 -7.77 -16.30
C GLN A 552 13.37 -7.72 -15.90
N ALA A 553 12.78 -6.52 -15.93
CA ALA A 553 11.38 -6.30 -15.57
C ALA A 553 10.41 -7.08 -16.47
N MET A 554 10.64 -7.10 -17.79
CA MET A 554 9.88 -7.94 -18.74
C MET A 554 10.03 -9.43 -18.44
N GLY A 555 11.26 -9.88 -18.15
CA GLY A 555 11.51 -11.28 -17.75
C GLY A 555 10.80 -11.65 -16.45
N ASN A 556 10.76 -10.74 -15.48
CA ASN A 556 10.01 -10.93 -14.24
C ASN A 556 8.51 -11.02 -14.49
N ALA A 557 7.94 -10.14 -15.31
CA ALA A 557 6.51 -10.22 -15.65
C ALA A 557 6.14 -11.54 -16.36
N GLN A 558 6.99 -12.01 -17.28
CA GLN A 558 6.83 -13.34 -17.89
C GLN A 558 6.94 -14.47 -16.85
N ASN A 559 7.87 -14.37 -15.90
CA ASN A 559 7.99 -15.34 -14.82
C ASN A 559 6.73 -15.34 -13.94
N LYS A 560 6.16 -14.17 -13.57
CA LYS A 560 4.89 -14.07 -12.83
C LYS A 560 3.76 -14.77 -13.57
N GLN A 561 3.61 -14.52 -14.88
CA GLN A 561 2.60 -15.19 -15.71
C GLN A 561 2.75 -16.72 -15.73
N ASN A 562 3.98 -17.20 -15.62
CA ASN A 562 4.30 -18.63 -15.58
C ASN A 562 4.33 -19.22 -14.16
N GLY A 563 3.94 -18.46 -13.12
CA GLY A 563 4.02 -18.90 -11.71
C GLY A 563 5.45 -19.14 -11.21
N ARG A 564 6.47 -18.57 -11.86
CA ARG A 564 7.89 -18.67 -11.48
C ARG A 564 8.31 -17.53 -10.56
N SER A 565 9.35 -17.76 -9.77
CA SER A 565 9.94 -16.71 -8.93
C SER A 565 10.50 -15.56 -9.77
N THR A 566 10.36 -14.35 -9.25
CA THR A 566 10.90 -13.12 -9.83
C THR A 566 12.10 -12.63 -9.05
N THR A 567 12.99 -11.92 -9.73
CA THR A 567 14.12 -11.22 -9.09
C THR A 567 13.80 -9.74 -8.97
N THR A 568 13.99 -9.12 -7.81
CA THR A 568 13.70 -7.68 -7.70
C THR A 568 14.69 -6.86 -8.55
N VAL A 569 14.19 -5.81 -9.22
CA VAL A 569 15.05 -4.82 -9.90
C VAL A 569 15.90 -4.07 -8.87
N ASP A 570 17.19 -4.36 -8.85
CA ASP A 570 18.13 -3.77 -7.90
C ASP A 570 18.77 -2.49 -8.44
N VAL A 571 18.07 -1.38 -8.28
CA VAL A 571 18.57 -0.05 -8.63
C VAL A 571 18.72 0.84 -7.41
N ALA A 572 19.76 1.70 -7.37
CA ALA A 572 19.81 2.82 -6.44
C ALA A 572 18.74 3.87 -6.81
N GLU A 573 18.25 4.60 -5.81
CA GLU A 573 17.39 5.75 -6.03
C GLU A 573 18.23 6.98 -6.40
N TYR A 574 17.67 7.88 -7.19
CA TYR A 574 18.33 9.07 -7.71
C TYR A 574 17.43 10.28 -7.53
N VAL A 575 18.06 11.42 -7.21
CA VAL A 575 17.42 12.74 -7.23
C VAL A 575 18.29 13.63 -8.09
N GLY A 576 17.70 14.13 -9.16
CA GLY A 576 18.35 15.04 -10.10
C GLY A 576 18.54 16.44 -9.52
N PRO A 577 18.62 17.48 -10.37
CA PRO A 577 18.81 18.85 -9.91
C PRO A 577 17.52 19.43 -9.32
N LEU A 578 17.08 18.88 -8.19
CA LEU A 578 15.86 19.22 -7.47
C LEU A 578 16.17 19.60 -6.02
N ALA A 579 15.31 20.39 -5.41
CA ALA A 579 15.29 20.66 -3.98
C ALA A 579 13.86 20.86 -3.52
N ILE A 580 13.56 20.47 -2.29
CA ILE A 580 12.27 20.77 -1.67
C ILE A 580 12.33 22.21 -1.16
N ARG A 581 11.35 23.04 -1.52
CA ARG A 581 11.21 24.40 -0.98
C ARG A 581 9.85 24.57 -0.33
N HIS A 582 9.82 25.38 0.72
CA HIS A 582 8.61 25.79 1.42
C HIS A 582 8.37 27.25 1.07
N ALA A 583 7.25 27.57 0.41
CA ALA A 583 6.79 28.96 0.38
C ALA A 583 5.99 29.23 1.67
N PRO A 584 6.00 30.45 2.22
CA PRO A 584 5.32 30.78 3.47
C PRO A 584 3.83 30.34 3.51
N ASP A 585 3.18 30.33 2.35
CA ASP A 585 1.77 30.00 2.18
C ASP A 585 1.52 28.79 1.27
N SER A 586 2.56 28.00 0.96
CA SER A 586 2.45 26.83 0.07
C SER A 586 2.91 25.55 0.75
N GLN A 587 2.36 24.44 0.29
CA GLN A 587 2.91 23.13 0.60
C GLN A 587 4.38 23.03 0.18
N PRO A 588 5.18 22.15 0.84
CA PRO A 588 6.50 21.81 0.36
C PRO A 588 6.38 21.28 -1.08
N ALA A 589 7.18 21.85 -1.97
CA ALA A 589 7.16 21.54 -3.39
C ALA A 589 8.56 21.21 -3.89
N LEU A 590 8.64 20.34 -4.90
CA LEU A 590 9.88 20.07 -5.60
C LEU A 590 10.19 21.15 -6.64
N ILE A 591 11.33 21.80 -6.48
CA ILE A 591 11.78 22.92 -7.30
C ILE A 591 13.08 22.55 -8.00
N ALA A 592 13.18 22.87 -9.28
CA ALA A 592 14.41 22.67 -10.04
C ALA A 592 15.53 23.59 -9.54
N THR A 593 16.69 23.03 -9.14
CA THR A 593 17.87 23.78 -8.70
C THR A 593 18.76 24.22 -9.85
N ALA A 594 18.57 23.64 -11.04
CA ALA A 594 19.21 24.00 -12.29
C ALA A 594 18.20 23.99 -13.44
N LYS A 595 18.60 24.45 -14.64
CA LYS A 595 17.78 24.32 -15.85
C LYS A 595 17.71 22.84 -16.26
N VAL A 596 16.50 22.30 -16.35
CA VAL A 596 16.22 20.91 -16.74
C VAL A 596 15.80 20.85 -18.20
N ARG A 597 16.34 19.87 -18.95
CA ARG A 597 15.98 19.63 -20.36
C ARG A 597 14.90 18.55 -20.47
N PRO A 598 14.08 18.55 -21.54
CA PRO A 598 13.23 17.41 -21.87
C PRO A 598 14.04 16.11 -21.93
N GLY A 599 13.47 15.03 -21.41
CA GLY A 599 14.06 13.70 -21.24
C GLY A 599 15.01 13.54 -20.05
N GLN A 600 15.42 14.64 -19.40
CA GLN A 600 16.32 14.56 -18.25
C GLN A 600 15.67 13.81 -17.09
N LEU A 601 16.42 12.87 -16.53
CA LEU A 601 16.03 12.12 -15.34
C LEU A 601 15.95 13.05 -14.12
N LEU A 602 14.84 12.97 -13.40
CA LEU A 602 14.55 13.80 -12.24
C LEU A 602 14.53 13.01 -10.95
N ILE A 603 13.83 11.88 -10.92
CA ILE A 603 13.71 11.03 -9.74
C ILE A 603 13.73 9.57 -10.19
N VAL A 604 14.43 8.72 -9.44
CA VAL A 604 14.22 7.27 -9.39
C VAL A 604 14.02 6.95 -7.94
N GLU A 605 12.88 6.40 -7.54
CA GLU A 605 12.55 6.17 -6.13
C GLU A 605 11.87 4.82 -5.96
N LYS A 606 12.23 4.12 -4.88
CA LYS A 606 11.55 2.89 -4.48
C LYS A 606 10.42 3.25 -3.52
N PRO A 607 9.23 2.65 -3.66
CA PRO A 607 8.13 2.90 -2.75
C PRO A 607 8.52 2.41 -1.36
N VAL A 608 8.00 3.06 -0.33
CA VAL A 608 8.10 2.58 1.06
C VAL A 608 7.36 1.25 1.16
N VAL A 609 6.09 1.25 0.76
CA VAL A 609 5.22 0.07 0.68
C VAL A 609 4.49 0.10 -0.65
N VAL A 610 4.28 -1.09 -1.21
CA VAL A 610 3.46 -1.34 -2.39
C VAL A 610 2.37 -2.31 -1.98
N GLU A 611 1.14 -2.01 -2.36
CA GLU A 611 0.04 -2.97 -2.29
C GLU A 611 -0.37 -3.35 -3.71
N ARG A 612 -0.43 -4.66 -3.98
CA ARG A 612 -0.98 -5.15 -5.22
C ARG A 612 -2.50 -5.26 -5.11
N PRO A 613 -3.26 -4.85 -6.14
CA PRO A 613 -4.63 -5.31 -6.26
C PRO A 613 -4.62 -6.84 -6.39
N SER A 614 -5.16 -7.54 -5.39
CA SER A 614 -5.35 -8.99 -5.49
C SER A 614 -6.49 -9.28 -6.46
N SER A 615 -6.16 -9.45 -7.75
CA SER A 615 -6.94 -10.02 -8.87
C SER A 615 -8.48 -9.81 -8.95
N SER A 616 -9.04 -8.87 -8.20
CA SER A 616 -10.48 -8.66 -8.04
C SER A 616 -10.81 -7.18 -8.25
N GLN A 617 -11.96 -6.94 -8.88
CA GLN A 617 -12.45 -5.66 -9.43
C GLN A 617 -12.60 -4.48 -8.43
N ASP A 618 -12.08 -4.58 -7.21
CA ASP A 618 -12.16 -3.56 -6.17
C ASP A 618 -10.94 -2.61 -6.20
N SER A 619 -10.69 -1.95 -7.33
CA SER A 619 -9.62 -0.93 -7.45
C SER A 619 -9.76 0.18 -6.41
N ARG A 620 -11.00 0.57 -6.05
CA ARG A 620 -11.28 1.54 -4.99
C ARG A 620 -10.82 1.10 -3.58
N ARG A 621 -10.57 -0.19 -3.35
CA ARG A 621 -10.11 -0.71 -2.06
C ARG A 621 -8.59 -0.87 -1.96
N VAL A 622 -7.83 -0.60 -3.03
CA VAL A 622 -6.37 -0.74 -2.98
C VAL A 622 -5.81 0.26 -1.97
N ASP A 623 -6.27 1.51 -2.02
CA ASP A 623 -5.84 2.55 -1.09
C ASP A 623 -6.25 2.19 0.35
N GLU A 624 -7.48 1.73 0.59
CA GLU A 624 -7.94 1.34 1.93
C GLU A 624 -7.15 0.16 2.51
N ARG A 625 -6.87 -0.88 1.72
CA ARG A 625 -6.08 -2.04 2.18
C ARG A 625 -4.62 -1.68 2.42
N LEU A 626 -4.02 -0.91 1.51
CA LEU A 626 -2.67 -0.39 1.67
C LEU A 626 -2.58 0.44 2.96
N LEU A 627 -3.59 1.27 3.21
CA LEU A 627 -3.71 2.12 4.38
C LEU A 627 -3.88 1.34 5.67
N GLU A 628 -4.74 0.31 5.69
CA GLU A 628 -4.88 -0.61 6.82
C GLU A 628 -3.57 -1.35 7.12
N ARG A 629 -2.91 -1.85 6.07
CA ARG A 629 -1.62 -2.53 6.19
C ARG A 629 -0.53 -1.60 6.70
N LEU A 630 -0.42 -0.39 6.15
CA LEU A 630 0.52 0.63 6.60
C LEU A 630 0.27 1.01 8.06
N THR A 631 -0.99 1.26 8.43
CA THR A 631 -1.36 1.67 9.80
C THR A 631 -1.07 0.55 10.80
N SER A 632 -1.35 -0.71 10.45
CA SER A 632 -1.06 -1.87 11.30
C SER A 632 0.43 -2.21 11.44
N GLN A 633 1.27 -1.72 10.52
CA GLN A 633 2.73 -1.94 10.56
C GLN A 633 3.51 -0.73 11.09
N CYS A 634 2.83 0.38 11.40
CA CYS A 634 3.49 1.65 11.75
C CYS A 634 4.40 1.54 12.98
N ASP A 635 4.08 0.67 13.94
CA ASP A 635 4.90 0.47 15.16
C ASP A 635 6.25 -0.20 14.85
N VAL A 636 6.38 -0.83 13.68
CA VAL A 636 7.60 -1.53 13.24
C VAL A 636 8.44 -0.67 12.30
N TRP A 637 7.88 0.43 11.80
CA TRP A 637 8.59 1.29 10.86
C TRP A 637 9.84 1.89 11.46
N HIS A 638 10.91 1.87 10.67
CA HIS A 638 12.14 2.51 11.07
C HIS A 638 11.92 4.03 11.31
N PRO A 639 12.45 4.64 12.39
CA PRO A 639 12.24 6.05 12.72
C PRO A 639 12.55 7.04 11.59
N ARG A 640 13.48 6.68 10.70
CA ARG A 640 13.81 7.45 9.49
C ARG A 640 12.63 7.58 8.55
N LEU A 641 11.90 6.48 8.32
CA LEU A 641 10.72 6.48 7.47
C LEU A 641 9.62 7.37 8.07
N VAL A 642 9.38 7.20 9.37
CA VAL A 642 8.43 8.05 10.13
C VAL A 642 8.80 9.53 9.99
N SER A 643 10.10 9.86 10.09
CA SER A 643 10.60 11.23 9.89
C SER A 643 10.32 11.77 8.48
N GLN A 644 10.60 10.96 7.45
CA GLN A 644 10.32 11.33 6.06
C GLN A 644 8.83 11.58 5.84
N LEU A 645 7.97 10.73 6.41
CA LEU A 645 6.52 10.90 6.34
C LEU A 645 6.04 12.14 7.10
N CYS A 646 6.65 12.48 8.24
CA CYS A 646 6.33 13.72 8.97
C CYS A 646 6.65 15.00 8.20
N CYS A 647 7.56 14.92 7.21
CA CYS A 647 7.85 16.02 6.30
C CYS A 647 6.75 16.20 5.24
N LEU A 648 5.87 15.21 5.05
CA LEU A 648 4.77 15.29 4.11
C LEU A 648 3.60 16.10 4.70
N PRO A 649 2.93 16.93 3.90
CA PRO A 649 1.73 17.60 4.33
C PRO A 649 0.57 16.57 4.42
N PRO A 650 -0.28 16.65 5.46
CA PRO A 650 -1.47 15.79 5.57
C PRO A 650 -2.62 16.22 4.65
N SER A 651 -2.57 17.44 4.12
CA SER A 651 -3.53 18.01 3.17
C SER A 651 -3.00 19.32 2.56
N ARG A 652 -3.70 19.89 1.58
CA ARG A 652 -3.32 21.13 0.90
C ARG A 652 -3.44 22.34 1.81
N GLY A 653 -2.43 23.21 1.77
CA GLY A 653 -2.35 24.41 2.62
C GLY A 653 -2.08 24.13 4.11
N GLN A 654 -2.02 22.86 4.53
CA GLN A 654 -1.57 22.53 5.88
C GLN A 654 -0.04 22.43 5.93
N PRO A 655 0.62 23.05 6.93
CA PRO A 655 2.04 22.85 7.12
C PRO A 655 2.32 21.37 7.44
N SER A 656 3.53 20.92 7.11
CA SER A 656 4.03 19.63 7.56
C SER A 656 3.88 19.48 9.08
N ALA A 657 3.86 18.26 9.60
CA ALA A 657 3.70 17.99 11.03
C ALA A 657 4.73 18.71 11.92
N ILE A 658 5.87 19.08 11.33
CA ILE A 658 6.93 19.89 11.92
C ILE A 658 6.40 21.34 12.08
N ARG A 659 5.86 21.65 13.27
CA ARG A 659 5.38 22.99 13.65
C ARG A 659 6.56 23.93 13.95
N GLY A 660 7.09 24.55 12.90
CA GLY A 660 7.98 25.70 13.00
C GLY A 660 8.39 26.13 11.61
N PRO A 661 8.60 27.43 11.34
CA PRO A 661 9.39 27.81 10.19
C PRO A 661 10.74 27.10 10.38
N PRO A 662 11.09 26.14 9.51
CA PRO A 662 12.43 25.57 9.58
C PRO A 662 13.39 26.75 9.49
N ALA A 663 14.44 26.78 10.31
CA ALA A 663 15.54 27.70 10.06
C ALA A 663 15.84 27.66 8.54
N PRO A 664 16.14 28.78 7.87
CA PRO A 664 16.32 28.82 6.41
C PRO A 664 17.33 27.79 5.86
N GLU A 665 18.11 27.17 6.75
CA GLU A 665 19.11 26.16 6.50
C GLU A 665 18.64 24.71 6.78
N THR A 666 17.47 24.47 7.38
CA THR A 666 17.00 23.14 7.81
C THR A 666 15.97 22.50 6.88
N CYS A 667 15.48 23.24 5.89
CA CYS A 667 14.80 22.65 4.74
C CYS A 667 15.63 22.81 3.46
N LEU A 668 16.57 21.88 3.29
CA LEU A 668 16.97 21.35 1.99
C LEU A 668 17.59 22.35 0.99
N GLY A 669 18.18 23.44 1.48
CA GLY A 669 19.07 24.35 0.75
C GLY A 669 20.43 23.74 0.40
N LEU A 670 20.47 22.43 0.08
CA LEU A 670 21.67 21.69 -0.26
C LEU A 670 21.76 21.56 -1.79
N PRO A 671 22.92 21.88 -2.41
CA PRO A 671 23.16 21.62 -3.83
C PRO A 671 22.90 20.15 -4.17
N PRO A 672 22.62 19.79 -5.44
CA PRO A 672 22.32 18.40 -5.85
C PRO A 672 23.34 17.35 -5.39
N ALA A 673 24.59 17.74 -5.13
CA ALA A 673 25.64 16.87 -4.58
C ALA A 673 25.46 16.49 -3.09
N TYR A 674 24.51 17.10 -2.38
CA TYR A 674 24.33 16.99 -0.93
C TYR A 674 22.92 16.54 -0.52
N PHE A 675 22.13 16.03 -1.46
CA PHE A 675 20.88 15.34 -1.17
C PHE A 675 21.07 13.81 -1.35
N PRO A 676 21.88 13.12 -0.52
CA PRO A 676 21.68 11.69 -0.40
C PRO A 676 20.30 11.56 0.24
N LEU A 677 19.38 10.81 -0.35
CA LEU A 677 18.16 10.37 0.36
C LEU A 677 18.64 9.75 1.69
N VAL A 678 18.49 10.51 2.78
CA VAL A 678 19.49 10.66 3.85
C VAL A 678 19.63 9.43 4.72
N PRO A 679 20.84 8.84 4.80
CA PRO A 679 21.47 8.69 6.08
C PRO A 679 22.77 9.49 6.06
N ARG A 680 22.76 10.58 6.82
CA ARG A 680 23.96 10.97 7.54
C ARG A 680 23.54 11.08 8.98
N PHE A 681 23.98 10.11 9.77
CA PHE A 681 24.58 10.48 11.03
C PHE A 681 25.43 11.73 10.76
N ILE A 682 25.07 12.85 11.40
CA ILE A 682 25.95 13.98 11.67
C ILE A 682 26.04 15.06 10.54
N TRP A 683 25.68 16.29 10.96
CA TRP A 683 25.90 17.62 10.36
C TRP A 683 24.94 18.14 9.28
N SER A 684 23.92 18.89 9.71
CA SER A 684 23.54 20.15 9.03
C SER A 684 24.42 21.29 9.57
N ALA A 685 24.70 22.31 8.75
CA ALA A 685 25.49 23.48 9.15
C ALA A 685 24.84 24.32 10.26
N THR A 686 23.55 24.10 10.54
CA THR A 686 22.77 24.76 11.60
C THR A 686 22.44 23.89 12.80
N GLY A 687 22.77 22.60 12.76
CA GLY A 687 22.67 21.75 13.93
C GLY A 687 21.25 21.47 14.44
N GLU A 688 20.20 21.58 13.63
CA GLU A 688 18.90 20.96 13.93
C GLU A 688 18.88 19.55 13.34
N GLU A 689 19.10 18.51 14.16
CA GLU A 689 18.58 17.18 13.81
C GLU A 689 17.07 17.21 14.08
N PHE A 690 16.31 16.58 13.19
CA PHE A 690 14.92 16.22 13.42
C PHE A 690 14.78 15.61 14.83
N GLY A 691 14.18 16.34 15.77
CA GLY A 691 13.89 15.81 17.11
C GLY A 691 13.07 14.52 16.98
N SER A 692 13.21 13.59 17.94
CA SER A 692 12.57 12.25 17.93
C SER A 692 11.17 12.27 17.28
N PRO A 693 11.04 11.95 15.98
CA PRO A 693 9.78 12.12 15.25
C PRO A 693 8.72 11.16 15.79
N VAL A 694 9.18 10.02 16.30
CA VAL A 694 8.36 8.93 16.85
C VAL A 694 7.60 9.36 18.11
N ALA A 695 8.14 10.29 18.90
CA ALA A 695 7.46 10.74 20.12
C ALA A 695 6.34 11.77 19.86
N GLN A 696 6.25 12.33 18.65
CA GLN A 696 5.31 13.41 18.30
C GLN A 696 4.40 13.12 17.11
N MET A 697 4.55 11.99 16.42
CA MET A 697 3.40 11.45 15.70
C MET A 697 2.35 11.10 16.73
N ASP A 698 1.46 12.07 16.94
CA ASP A 698 0.23 11.90 17.68
C ASP A 698 -0.34 10.54 17.27
N ARG A 699 -0.57 9.65 18.23
CA ARG A 699 -1.06 8.28 17.98
C ARG A 699 -2.45 8.27 17.33
N ASP A 700 -2.96 9.43 16.89
CA ASP A 700 -4.15 9.58 16.07
C ASP A 700 -3.95 8.81 14.75
N PRO A 701 -4.53 7.59 14.65
CA PRO A 701 -4.41 6.80 13.43
C PRO A 701 -5.07 7.51 12.25
N ASP A 702 -6.02 8.42 12.49
CA ASP A 702 -6.67 9.17 11.41
C ASP A 702 -5.77 10.24 10.82
N ARG A 703 -4.81 10.80 11.59
CA ARG A 703 -3.82 11.72 11.05
C ARG A 703 -2.84 11.01 10.13
N LEU A 704 -2.31 9.85 10.57
CA LEU A 704 -1.48 9.02 9.71
C LEU A 704 -2.27 8.55 8.49
N ARG A 705 -3.54 8.17 8.69
CA ARG A 705 -4.45 7.79 7.60
C ARG A 705 -4.58 8.89 6.56
N ARG A 706 -4.87 10.13 6.97
CA ARG A 706 -4.97 11.30 6.08
C ARG A 706 -3.65 11.55 5.33
N LEU A 707 -2.53 11.47 6.05
CA LEU A 707 -1.20 11.65 5.46
C LEU A 707 -0.91 10.61 4.40
N LEU A 708 -1.12 9.33 4.71
CA LEU A 708 -0.90 8.24 3.75
C LEU A 708 -1.86 8.35 2.57
N HIS A 709 -3.15 8.54 2.81
CA HIS A 709 -4.17 8.67 1.75
C HIS A 709 -3.87 9.83 0.79
N PHE A 710 -3.39 10.97 1.30
CA PHE A 710 -3.01 12.11 0.47
C PHE A 710 -1.70 11.89 -0.29
N ASN A 711 -0.80 11.01 0.17
CA ASN A 711 0.54 10.81 -0.42
C ASN A 711 0.69 9.48 -1.17
N ILE A 712 -0.28 8.56 -1.09
CA ILE A 712 -0.33 7.41 -1.98
C ILE A 712 -0.51 7.91 -3.41
N ARG A 713 0.26 7.32 -4.32
CA ARG A 713 0.12 7.55 -5.75
C ARG A 713 -0.22 6.24 -6.43
N THR A 714 -0.87 6.36 -7.57
CA THR A 714 -1.10 5.26 -8.49
C THR A 714 -0.50 5.72 -9.82
N ALA A 715 0.42 4.92 -10.33
CA ALA A 715 1.14 5.22 -11.56
C ALA A 715 1.04 4.02 -12.50
N ASP A 716 1.09 4.30 -13.80
CA ASP A 716 1.11 3.28 -14.83
C ASP A 716 2.36 2.40 -14.66
N ASP A 717 2.14 1.08 -14.58
CA ASP A 717 3.23 0.13 -14.76
C ASP A 717 3.48 -0.04 -16.27
N ILE A 718 4.66 0.39 -16.70
CA ILE A 718 5.05 0.35 -18.11
C ILE A 718 5.14 -1.08 -18.64
N ILE A 719 5.46 -2.06 -17.78
CA ILE A 719 5.61 -3.46 -18.14
C ILE A 719 4.24 -4.08 -18.40
N ASP A 720 3.30 -3.87 -17.49
CA ASP A 720 1.93 -4.38 -17.65
C ASP A 720 1.25 -3.77 -18.88
N THR A 721 1.43 -2.46 -19.09
CA THR A 721 0.91 -1.76 -20.27
C THR A 721 1.50 -2.32 -21.57
N SER A 722 2.79 -2.68 -21.56
CA SER A 722 3.47 -3.23 -22.74
C SER A 722 3.02 -4.66 -23.07
N ILE A 723 2.74 -5.47 -22.04
CA ILE A 723 2.31 -6.87 -22.21
C ILE A 723 0.84 -6.98 -22.58
N GLN A 724 -0.04 -6.20 -21.95
CA GLN A 724 -1.50 -6.28 -22.18
C GLN A 724 -1.93 -5.68 -23.53
N GLY A 725 -1.05 -4.93 -24.20
CA GLY A 725 -1.35 -4.26 -25.47
C GLY A 725 -2.23 -3.03 -25.27
N SER A 726 -2.95 -2.60 -26.31
CA SER A 726 -3.74 -1.36 -26.34
C SER A 726 -5.00 -1.34 -25.47
N VAL A 727 -5.16 -2.31 -24.55
CA VAL A 727 -6.24 -2.27 -23.55
C VAL A 727 -5.78 -1.37 -22.40
N PRO A 728 -6.60 -0.42 -21.92
CA PRO A 728 -6.22 0.41 -20.77
C PRO A 728 -5.80 -0.47 -19.60
N PRO A 729 -4.66 -0.19 -18.92
CA PRO A 729 -4.19 -1.00 -17.81
C PRO A 729 -5.26 -1.04 -16.72
N VAL A 730 -5.73 -2.24 -16.38
CA VAL A 730 -6.77 -2.45 -15.37
C VAL A 730 -6.18 -2.52 -13.95
N LEU A 731 -4.85 -2.66 -13.84
CA LEU A 731 -4.15 -2.84 -12.58
C LEU A 731 -3.16 -1.68 -12.41
N MET A 732 -3.49 -0.76 -11.50
CA MET A 732 -2.54 0.25 -11.05
C MET A 732 -1.95 -0.19 -9.71
N ALA A 733 -0.63 -0.17 -9.60
CA ALA A 733 0.05 -0.39 -8.33
C ALA A 733 -0.06 0.89 -7.49
N GLY A 734 -0.63 0.76 -6.29
CA GLY A 734 -0.64 1.82 -5.29
C GLY A 734 0.64 1.74 -4.47
N GLY A 735 1.32 2.87 -4.30
CA GLY A 735 2.52 2.95 -3.49
C GLY A 735 2.69 4.30 -2.81
N LEU A 736 3.50 4.30 -1.75
CA LEU A 736 3.89 5.52 -1.05
C LEU A 736 5.33 5.87 -1.44
N TRP A 737 5.48 6.96 -2.19
CA TRP A 737 6.77 7.49 -2.63
C TRP A 737 6.99 8.88 -2.03
N PRO A 738 7.75 8.99 -0.93
CA PRO A 738 7.89 10.23 -0.18
C PRO A 738 8.28 11.44 -1.05
N LEU A 739 9.24 11.28 -1.97
CA LEU A 739 9.70 12.40 -2.78
C LEU A 739 8.69 12.77 -3.86
N ALA A 740 8.18 11.81 -4.65
CA ALA A 740 7.18 12.16 -5.68
C ALA A 740 5.83 12.62 -5.11
N SER A 741 5.53 12.32 -3.85
CA SER A 741 4.35 12.87 -3.18
C SER A 741 4.37 14.40 -3.09
N LEU A 742 5.56 15.01 -3.19
CA LEU A 742 5.79 16.46 -3.18
C LEU A 742 5.78 17.11 -4.58
N LEU A 743 5.56 16.34 -5.64
CA LEU A 743 5.38 16.88 -7.00
C LEU A 743 3.98 17.48 -7.10
N SER A 744 3.85 18.72 -7.57
CA SER A 744 2.53 19.34 -7.72
C SER A 744 1.80 18.87 -8.96
N HIS A 745 0.47 18.99 -8.93
CA HIS A 745 -0.37 18.74 -10.08
C HIS A 745 -0.27 19.89 -11.11
N GLY A 746 0.07 19.57 -12.36
CA GLY A 746 0.09 20.50 -13.49
C GLY A 746 -0.96 20.20 -14.57
N GLY A 747 -1.72 19.11 -14.46
CA GLY A 747 -2.71 18.68 -15.46
C GLY A 747 -2.08 18.55 -16.87
N LEU A 748 -2.75 19.11 -17.88
CA LEU A 748 -2.22 19.20 -19.25
C LEU A 748 -0.95 20.07 -19.35
N SER A 749 -0.77 20.99 -18.41
CA SER A 749 0.38 21.90 -18.40
C SER A 749 1.64 21.32 -17.74
N ARG A 750 1.56 20.07 -17.23
CA ARG A 750 2.66 19.39 -16.54
C ARG A 750 3.99 19.47 -17.30
N ASN A 751 5.09 19.53 -16.56
CA ASN A 751 6.43 19.60 -17.14
C ASN A 751 7.25 18.32 -16.93
N ALA A 752 6.74 17.38 -16.15
CA ALA A 752 7.29 16.05 -15.95
C ALA A 752 6.22 14.96 -16.09
N ILE A 753 6.67 13.75 -16.36
CA ILE A 753 5.89 12.52 -16.28
C ILE A 753 6.47 11.61 -15.21
N TRP A 754 5.66 10.67 -14.75
CA TRP A 754 6.11 9.56 -13.93
C TRP A 754 5.61 8.24 -14.51
N TYR A 755 6.26 7.15 -14.13
CA TYR A 755 5.81 5.79 -14.42
C TYR A 755 6.49 4.84 -13.44
N VAL A 756 5.98 3.63 -13.36
CA VAL A 756 6.55 2.57 -12.53
C VAL A 756 7.09 1.46 -13.41
N VAL A 757 8.23 0.89 -13.00
CA VAL A 757 8.83 -0.31 -13.57
C VAL A 757 8.72 -1.42 -12.54
N GLU A 758 8.04 -2.51 -12.91
CA GLU A 758 7.87 -3.70 -12.07
C GLU A 758 7.32 -3.37 -10.66
N GLU A 759 6.37 -2.46 -10.60
CA GLU A 759 5.64 -2.01 -9.41
C GLU A 759 6.47 -1.34 -8.29
N ASN A 760 7.81 -1.42 -8.33
CA ASN A 760 8.67 -1.06 -7.22
C ASN A 760 9.76 -0.03 -7.55
N VAL A 761 9.82 0.46 -8.78
CA VAL A 761 10.71 1.56 -9.17
C VAL A 761 9.90 2.62 -9.88
N MET A 762 9.66 3.74 -9.22
CA MET A 762 9.05 4.90 -9.86
C MET A 762 10.15 5.76 -10.49
N VAL A 763 9.90 6.19 -11.72
CA VAL A 763 10.80 7.03 -12.50
C VAL A 763 10.08 8.31 -12.88
N VAL A 764 10.72 9.45 -12.67
CA VAL A 764 10.21 10.78 -13.04
C VAL A 764 11.18 11.42 -14.02
N ARG A 765 10.66 11.92 -15.14
CA ARG A 765 11.43 12.60 -16.20
C ARG A 765 10.74 13.86 -16.65
N ALA A 766 11.54 14.86 -17.01
CA ALA A 766 11.03 16.07 -17.61
C ALA A 766 10.53 15.79 -19.04
N VAL A 767 9.33 16.26 -19.38
CA VAL A 767 8.79 16.24 -20.75
C VAL A 767 8.72 17.63 -21.37
N ARG A 768 9.04 18.66 -20.57
CA ARG A 768 9.20 20.05 -21.00
C ARG A 768 10.44 20.65 -20.34
N PRO A 769 11.02 21.73 -20.89
CA PRO A 769 12.08 22.45 -20.21
C PRO A 769 11.58 23.02 -18.88
N ILE A 770 12.34 22.83 -17.80
CA ILE A 770 12.03 23.40 -16.48
C ILE A 770 13.12 24.41 -16.13
N ALA A 771 12.73 25.67 -15.95
CA ALA A 771 13.67 26.71 -15.55
C ALA A 771 14.12 26.49 -14.09
N ARG A 772 15.34 26.93 -13.76
CA ARG A 772 15.81 26.96 -12.37
C ARG A 772 14.86 27.80 -11.52
N GLY A 773 14.45 27.27 -10.39
CA GLY A 773 13.50 27.92 -9.47
C GLY A 773 12.04 27.61 -9.75
N ASN A 774 11.73 26.95 -10.89
CA ASN A 774 10.36 26.52 -11.17
C ASN A 774 10.06 25.18 -10.53
N GLU A 775 8.78 24.98 -10.23
CA GLU A 775 8.21 23.76 -9.69
C GLU A 775 8.20 22.64 -10.73
N VAL A 776 8.46 21.42 -10.27
CA VAL A 776 8.26 20.21 -11.05
C VAL A 776 6.81 19.78 -10.87
N THR A 777 6.09 19.67 -11.98
CA THR A 777 4.68 19.33 -11.99
C THR A 777 4.42 18.09 -12.83
N VAL A 778 3.55 17.22 -12.33
CA VAL A 778 3.08 15.99 -12.97
C VAL A 778 1.56 16.03 -13.14
N SER A 779 0.96 15.07 -13.84
CA SER A 779 -0.48 14.87 -13.74
C SER A 779 -0.76 13.78 -12.71
N TYR A 780 -1.66 14.07 -11.77
CA TYR A 780 -2.10 13.09 -10.77
C TYR A 780 -3.16 12.15 -11.34
N TRP A 781 -3.81 12.58 -12.41
CA TRP A 781 -4.73 11.78 -13.19
C TRP A 781 -4.30 11.93 -14.64
N ASP A 782 -4.11 10.84 -15.35
CA ASP A 782 -4.12 10.94 -16.79
C ASP A 782 -5.56 11.18 -17.23
N LEU A 783 -5.79 12.20 -18.07
CA LEU A 783 -7.14 12.71 -18.40
C LEU A 783 -7.94 11.77 -19.31
N LEU A 784 -7.68 10.47 -19.22
CA LEU A 784 -8.55 9.41 -19.72
C LEU A 784 -9.70 9.13 -18.73
N HIS A 785 -9.63 9.67 -17.50
CA HIS A 785 -10.67 9.58 -16.47
C HIS A 785 -11.93 10.42 -16.79
N PHE A 786 -13.06 10.06 -16.17
CA PHE A 786 -14.34 10.78 -16.31
C PHE A 786 -14.23 12.17 -15.64
N PRO A 787 -14.92 13.25 -16.09
CA PRO A 787 -14.94 14.52 -15.36
C PRO A 787 -15.38 14.38 -13.91
N SER A 788 -16.26 13.41 -13.61
CA SER A 788 -16.63 13.05 -12.25
C SER A 788 -15.44 12.52 -11.45
N GLN A 789 -14.60 11.67 -12.04
CA GLN A 789 -13.33 11.22 -11.46
C GLN A 789 -12.32 12.37 -11.36
N GLU A 790 -12.18 13.23 -12.37
CA GLU A 790 -11.31 14.42 -12.28
C GLU A 790 -11.71 15.31 -11.09
N ARG A 791 -13.01 15.51 -10.87
CA ARG A 791 -13.53 16.23 -9.69
C ARG A 791 -13.28 15.47 -8.40
N GLU A 792 -13.51 14.16 -8.37
CA GLU A 792 -13.24 13.30 -7.20
C GLU A 792 -11.77 13.40 -6.80
N ILE A 793 -10.87 13.29 -7.78
CA ILE A 793 -9.42 13.39 -7.60
C ILE A 793 -9.02 14.83 -7.24
N ALA A 794 -9.61 15.84 -7.87
CA ALA A 794 -9.38 17.24 -7.50
C ALA A 794 -9.81 17.51 -6.05
N ARG A 795 -10.97 17.00 -5.61
CA ARG A 795 -11.40 17.09 -4.20
C ARG A 795 -10.44 16.36 -3.27
N HIS A 796 -10.06 15.14 -3.62
CA HIS A 796 -9.11 14.32 -2.85
C HIS A 796 -7.79 15.06 -2.61
N TYR A 797 -7.23 15.66 -3.67
CA TYR A 797 -5.99 16.43 -3.59
C TYR A 797 -6.18 17.92 -3.26
N GLN A 798 -7.42 18.34 -3.00
CA GLN A 798 -7.80 19.73 -2.71
C GLN A 798 -7.32 20.72 -3.79
N LEU A 799 -7.38 20.29 -5.05
CA LEU A 799 -7.10 21.06 -6.24
C LEU A 799 -8.35 21.83 -6.68
N PRO A 800 -8.22 22.94 -7.42
CA PRO A 800 -9.38 23.61 -8.00
C PRO A 800 -10.11 22.62 -8.91
N GLU A 801 -11.41 22.43 -8.68
CA GLU A 801 -12.21 21.60 -9.58
C GLU A 801 -12.16 22.18 -11.00
N PRO A 802 -12.04 21.33 -12.03
CA PRO A 802 -12.06 21.81 -13.40
C PRO A 802 -13.42 22.47 -13.68
N GLN A 803 -13.37 23.74 -14.09
CA GLN A 803 -14.55 24.54 -14.37
C GLN A 803 -15.00 24.36 -15.81
N TYR A 804 -15.78 23.31 -16.04
CA TYR A 804 -16.46 23.09 -17.31
C TYR A 804 -17.85 23.74 -17.27
N SER A 805 -18.31 24.31 -18.40
CA SER A 805 -19.69 24.77 -18.50
C SER A 805 -20.66 23.58 -18.41
N PRO A 806 -21.90 23.76 -17.94
CA PRO A 806 -22.90 22.68 -17.89
C PRO A 806 -23.11 21.98 -19.23
N HIS A 807 -23.04 22.74 -20.33
CA HIS A 807 -23.13 22.20 -21.68
C HIS A 807 -21.93 21.29 -22.02
N VAL A 808 -20.70 21.73 -21.73
CA VAL A 808 -19.48 20.95 -21.96
C VAL A 808 -19.52 19.64 -21.18
N LEU A 809 -19.90 19.70 -19.89
CA LEU A 809 -20.03 18.52 -19.04
C LEU A 809 -21.04 17.52 -19.60
N SER A 810 -22.23 18.00 -19.96
CA SER A 810 -23.28 17.15 -20.52
C SER A 810 -22.81 16.43 -21.79
N VAL A 811 -22.07 17.13 -22.68
CA VAL A 811 -21.53 16.50 -23.89
C VAL A 811 -20.45 15.47 -23.55
N ILE A 812 -19.52 15.79 -22.64
CA ILE A 812 -18.47 14.83 -22.23
C ILE A 812 -19.08 13.59 -21.57
N GLU A 813 -20.01 13.78 -20.63
CA GLU A 813 -20.71 12.70 -19.93
C GLU A 813 -21.49 11.81 -20.89
N GLN A 814 -22.22 12.39 -21.85
CA GLN A 814 -22.93 11.62 -22.89
C GLN A 814 -21.97 10.80 -23.74
N VAL A 815 -20.87 11.40 -24.20
CA VAL A 815 -19.85 10.70 -25.00
C VAL A 815 -19.24 9.56 -24.20
N GLN A 816 -18.89 9.79 -22.93
CA GLN A 816 -18.29 8.78 -22.07
C GLN A 816 -19.25 7.65 -21.70
N GLN A 817 -20.49 7.98 -21.31
CA GLN A 817 -21.53 6.99 -21.10
C GLN A 817 -21.70 6.12 -22.34
N ARG A 818 -21.66 6.76 -23.52
CA ARG A 818 -21.76 6.04 -24.77
C ARG A 818 -20.58 5.10 -24.99
N LEU A 819 -19.35 5.59 -24.80
CA LEU A 819 -18.09 4.81 -24.86
C LEU A 819 -18.15 3.55 -23.98
N SER A 820 -18.75 3.64 -22.80
CA SER A 820 -18.88 2.52 -21.86
C SER A 820 -20.03 1.56 -22.16
N SER A 821 -21.06 2.00 -22.89
CA SER A 821 -22.32 1.25 -23.05
C SER A 821 -22.30 0.14 -24.11
N LYS A 822 -21.30 0.11 -25.00
CA LYS A 822 -21.33 -0.71 -26.22
C LYS A 822 -19.96 -1.30 -26.56
N GLY A 823 -19.96 -2.50 -27.17
CA GLY A 823 -18.79 -3.05 -27.83
C GLY A 823 -18.62 -2.46 -29.22
N TRP A 824 -17.46 -1.85 -29.49
CA TRP A 824 -17.17 -1.10 -30.71
C TRP A 824 -16.45 -1.99 -31.74
N ARG A 825 -17.19 -2.55 -32.71
CA ARG A 825 -16.65 -3.50 -33.71
C ARG A 825 -17.23 -3.36 -35.12
N GLU A 826 -18.31 -2.61 -35.30
CA GLU A 826 -19.03 -2.54 -36.57
C GLU A 826 -18.69 -1.30 -37.40
N VAL A 827 -18.96 -1.34 -38.71
CA VAL A 827 -18.80 -0.16 -39.58
C VAL A 827 -19.75 0.98 -39.17
N SER A 828 -20.94 0.63 -38.67
CA SER A 828 -21.94 1.57 -38.14
C SER A 828 -21.37 2.40 -36.97
N ASP A 829 -20.51 1.78 -36.15
CA ASP A 829 -19.87 2.41 -35.00
C ASP A 829 -18.93 3.54 -35.41
N LEU A 830 -18.31 3.47 -36.59
CA LEU A 830 -17.39 4.49 -37.09
C LEU A 830 -18.08 5.84 -37.26
N ARG A 831 -19.31 5.82 -37.79
CA ARG A 831 -20.12 7.04 -37.97
C ARG A 831 -20.43 7.67 -36.63
N GLU A 832 -20.82 6.85 -35.66
CA GLU A 832 -21.13 7.31 -34.30
C GLU A 832 -19.90 7.91 -33.61
N VAL A 833 -18.72 7.29 -33.74
CA VAL A 833 -17.46 7.85 -33.22
C VAL A 833 -17.10 9.16 -33.92
N ASP A 834 -17.28 9.28 -35.23
CA ASP A 834 -17.01 10.52 -35.98
C ASP A 834 -17.98 11.64 -35.55
N GLU A 835 -19.26 11.34 -35.31
CA GLU A 835 -20.24 12.28 -34.76
C GLU A 835 -19.86 12.74 -33.34
N MET A 836 -19.45 11.82 -32.46
CA MET A 836 -18.93 12.17 -31.13
C MET A 836 -17.67 13.04 -31.22
N LEU A 837 -16.73 12.71 -32.11
CA LEU A 837 -15.50 13.46 -32.33
C LEU A 837 -15.78 14.89 -32.80
N GLN A 838 -16.73 15.07 -33.73
CA GLN A 838 -17.17 16.39 -34.17
C GLN A 838 -17.81 17.18 -33.03
N ARG A 839 -18.68 16.56 -32.23
CA ARG A 839 -19.30 17.20 -31.07
C ARG A 839 -18.27 17.68 -30.06
N VAL A 840 -17.29 16.84 -29.70
CA VAL A 840 -16.23 17.20 -28.74
C VAL A 840 -15.32 18.29 -29.30
N ARG A 841 -14.94 18.24 -30.59
CA ARG A 841 -14.18 19.31 -31.25
C ARG A 841 -14.93 20.64 -31.25
N GLY A 842 -16.25 20.60 -31.42
CA GLY A 842 -17.12 21.78 -31.37
C GLY A 842 -17.17 22.48 -30.01
N LEU A 843 -16.75 21.82 -28.93
CA LEU A 843 -16.67 22.42 -27.61
C LEU A 843 -15.52 23.43 -27.47
N ASN A 844 -14.51 23.36 -28.33
CA ASN A 844 -13.31 24.21 -28.30
C ASN A 844 -12.62 24.25 -26.91
N ILE A 845 -12.48 23.09 -26.28
CA ILE A 845 -11.78 22.91 -25.02
C ILE A 845 -10.54 22.04 -25.20
N GLU A 846 -9.54 22.26 -24.36
CA GLU A 846 -8.38 21.36 -24.26
C GLU A 846 -8.80 20.07 -23.56
N THR A 847 -8.91 18.97 -24.30
CA THR A 847 -9.32 17.66 -23.75
C THR A 847 -8.62 16.50 -24.46
N LEU A 848 -8.23 15.48 -23.68
CA LEU A 848 -7.72 14.21 -24.22
C LEU A 848 -8.84 13.30 -24.76
N LEU A 849 -10.12 13.65 -24.55
CA LEU A 849 -11.25 12.89 -25.09
C LEU A 849 -11.20 12.78 -26.62
N ILE A 850 -10.68 13.80 -27.30
CA ILE A 850 -10.45 13.78 -28.75
C ILE A 850 -9.43 12.69 -29.11
N SER A 851 -8.29 12.63 -28.40
CA SER A 851 -7.28 11.57 -28.60
C SER A 851 -7.89 10.19 -28.35
N ARG A 852 -8.67 10.02 -27.27
CA ARG A 852 -9.36 8.75 -26.95
C ARG A 852 -10.36 8.33 -28.02
N LEU A 853 -11.15 9.25 -28.55
CA LEU A 853 -12.08 8.98 -29.65
C LEU A 853 -11.34 8.61 -30.94
N LEU A 854 -10.20 9.25 -31.23
CA LEU A 854 -9.34 8.89 -32.35
C LEU A 854 -8.70 7.50 -32.19
N GLN A 855 -8.31 7.13 -30.97
CA GLN A 855 -7.84 5.76 -30.66
C GLN A 855 -8.95 4.74 -30.88
N LEU A 856 -10.18 5.01 -30.42
CA LEU A 856 -11.32 4.14 -30.65
C LEU A 856 -11.63 4.01 -32.15
N ARG A 857 -11.61 5.13 -32.88
CA ARG A 857 -11.75 5.16 -34.33
C ARG A 857 -10.70 4.29 -35.02
N ALA A 858 -9.45 4.38 -34.58
CA ALA A 858 -8.36 3.54 -35.08
C ALA A 858 -8.60 2.06 -34.81
N PHE A 859 -9.11 1.71 -33.62
CA PHE A 859 -9.47 0.35 -33.26
C PHE A 859 -10.62 -0.20 -34.13
N ILE A 860 -11.67 0.58 -34.36
CA ILE A 860 -12.77 0.19 -35.26
C ILE A 860 -12.24 -0.03 -36.68
N PHE A 861 -11.40 0.88 -37.19
CA PHE A 861 -10.75 0.69 -38.50
C PHE A 861 -9.93 -0.59 -38.57
N TYR A 862 -9.23 -0.95 -37.49
CA TYR A 862 -8.47 -2.18 -37.40
C TYR A 862 -9.38 -3.42 -37.50
N GLU A 863 -10.46 -3.47 -36.71
CA GLU A 863 -11.41 -4.59 -36.70
C GLU A 863 -12.06 -4.80 -38.08
N ILE A 864 -12.37 -3.72 -38.80
CA ILE A 864 -12.90 -3.79 -40.18
C ILE A 864 -11.82 -3.91 -41.26
N SER A 865 -10.59 -4.27 -40.88
CA SER A 865 -9.44 -4.53 -41.77
C SER A 865 -8.95 -3.32 -42.59
N ARG A 866 -9.26 -2.09 -42.17
CA ARG A 866 -8.80 -0.81 -42.77
C ARG A 866 -7.54 -0.29 -42.06
N LYS A 867 -6.44 -1.05 -42.19
CA LYS A 867 -5.21 -0.86 -41.40
C LYS A 867 -4.52 0.50 -41.62
N GLU A 868 -4.54 1.06 -42.82
CA GLU A 868 -3.88 2.35 -43.11
C GLU A 868 -4.67 3.54 -42.52
N GLU A 869 -6.01 3.46 -42.51
CA GLU A 869 -6.86 4.40 -41.81
C GLU A 869 -6.70 4.30 -40.30
N ALA A 870 -6.57 3.08 -39.76
CA ALA A 870 -6.25 2.86 -38.37
C ALA A 870 -4.92 3.52 -37.99
N ALA A 871 -3.86 3.29 -38.76
CA ALA A 871 -2.55 3.92 -38.54
C ALA A 871 -2.59 5.45 -38.63
N ARG A 872 -3.40 6.02 -39.54
CA ARG A 872 -3.62 7.48 -39.61
C ARG A 872 -4.35 8.02 -38.38
N ALA A 873 -5.42 7.35 -37.95
CA ALA A 873 -6.20 7.77 -36.78
C ALA A 873 -5.37 7.71 -35.49
N PHE A 874 -4.50 6.69 -35.32
CA PHE A 874 -3.57 6.66 -34.19
C PHE A 874 -2.54 7.79 -34.23
N ARG A 875 -1.97 8.12 -35.40
CA ARG A 875 -1.07 9.30 -35.52
C ARG A 875 -1.78 10.59 -35.15
N GLU A 876 -3.00 10.79 -35.64
CA GLU A 876 -3.82 11.96 -35.28
C GLU A 876 -4.09 12.00 -33.76
N ALA A 877 -4.31 10.85 -33.12
CA ALA A 877 -4.49 10.74 -31.68
C ALA A 877 -3.23 11.13 -30.89
N ILE A 878 -2.06 10.69 -31.35
CA ILE A 878 -0.74 11.01 -30.76
C ILE A 878 -0.43 12.50 -30.94
N ASP A 879 -0.60 13.05 -32.14
CA ASP A 879 -0.36 14.46 -32.43
C ASP A 879 -1.25 15.36 -31.55
N HIS A 880 -2.53 15.01 -31.42
CA HIS A 880 -3.46 15.72 -30.53
C HIS A 880 -3.04 15.61 -29.06
N SER A 881 -2.69 14.41 -28.59
CA SER A 881 -2.18 14.17 -27.22
C SER A 881 -0.97 15.07 -26.93
N ARG A 882 0.04 15.02 -27.79
CA ARG A 882 1.28 15.79 -27.66
C ARG A 882 1.08 17.30 -27.69
N SER A 883 0.13 17.77 -28.51
CA SER A 883 -0.21 19.20 -28.58
C SER A 883 -0.70 19.76 -27.24
N LEU A 884 -1.33 18.92 -26.40
CA LEU A 884 -1.87 19.32 -25.11
C LEU A 884 -0.88 19.07 -23.97
N ARG A 885 -0.28 17.88 -23.90
CA ARG A 885 0.50 17.43 -22.72
C ARG A 885 1.98 17.12 -22.97
N SER A 886 2.52 17.47 -24.14
CA SER A 886 3.86 17.02 -24.58
C SER A 886 3.91 15.50 -24.77
N ASP A 887 5.12 14.95 -24.92
CA ASP A 887 5.37 13.51 -24.94
C ASP A 887 4.79 12.79 -23.71
N ASP A 888 4.09 11.68 -23.95
CA ASP A 888 3.50 10.85 -22.91
C ASP A 888 3.75 9.36 -23.16
N ILE A 889 3.79 8.57 -22.09
CA ILE A 889 4.07 7.13 -22.18
C ILE A 889 2.98 6.38 -22.92
N SER A 890 1.72 6.78 -22.79
CA SER A 890 0.63 6.16 -23.55
C SER A 890 0.79 6.34 -25.06
N ASP A 891 1.50 7.39 -25.51
CA ASP A 891 1.77 7.59 -26.94
C ASP A 891 2.68 6.47 -27.50
N LEU A 892 3.59 5.90 -26.68
CA LEU A 892 4.50 4.83 -27.10
C LEU A 892 3.75 3.55 -27.51
N SER A 893 2.76 3.14 -26.72
CA SER A 893 1.90 2.00 -27.03
C SER A 893 1.08 2.22 -28.30
N LEU A 894 0.60 3.46 -28.53
CA LEU A 894 -0.11 3.82 -29.76
C LEU A 894 0.82 3.83 -30.98
N MET A 895 2.07 4.28 -30.82
CA MET A 895 3.09 4.22 -31.87
C MET A 895 3.44 2.77 -32.21
N ALA A 896 3.63 1.92 -31.22
CA ALA A 896 3.86 0.49 -31.43
C ALA A 896 2.70 -0.17 -32.20
N ALA A 897 1.45 0.18 -31.86
CA ALA A 897 0.28 -0.24 -32.64
C ALA A 897 0.35 0.30 -34.09
N CYS A 898 0.72 1.56 -34.31
CA CYS A 898 0.90 2.13 -35.65
C CYS A 898 1.93 1.35 -36.49
N VAL A 899 3.07 0.96 -35.89
CA VAL A 899 4.13 0.19 -36.57
C VAL A 899 3.58 -1.13 -37.10
N ARG A 900 2.77 -1.83 -36.32
CA ARG A 900 2.16 -3.12 -36.71
C ARG A 900 1.11 -2.98 -37.83
N LEU A 901 0.46 -1.82 -37.94
CA LEU A 901 -0.62 -1.57 -38.89
C LEU A 901 -0.15 -0.99 -40.22
N THR A 902 0.99 -0.31 -40.24
CA THR A 902 1.49 0.39 -41.43
C THR A 902 2.17 -0.58 -42.40
N ARG A 903 1.65 -0.70 -43.64
CA ARG A 903 2.21 -1.60 -44.66
C ARG A 903 3.40 -1.02 -45.41
N SER A 904 3.41 0.30 -45.61
CA SER A 904 4.50 0.99 -46.30
C SER A 904 5.79 0.88 -45.48
N SER A 905 6.83 0.24 -46.04
CA SER A 905 8.12 0.04 -45.37
C SER A 905 8.76 1.38 -44.93
N ARG A 906 8.69 2.40 -45.80
CA ARG A 906 9.21 3.74 -45.50
C ARG A 906 8.44 4.42 -44.37
N ALA A 907 7.10 4.35 -44.39
CA ALA A 907 6.29 4.94 -43.34
C ALA A 907 6.46 4.18 -42.01
N ARG A 908 6.56 2.85 -42.07
CA ARG A 908 6.84 2.00 -40.90
C ARG A 908 8.19 2.35 -40.28
N ALA A 909 9.25 2.47 -41.08
CA ALA A 909 10.58 2.88 -40.61
C ALA A 909 10.54 4.24 -39.91
N ALA A 910 9.86 5.24 -40.48
CA ALA A 910 9.72 6.55 -39.86
C ALA A 910 8.99 6.50 -38.50
N ILE A 911 7.97 5.64 -38.34
CA ILE A 911 7.27 5.46 -37.07
C ILE A 911 8.16 4.73 -36.06
N VAL A 912 8.95 3.74 -36.49
CA VAL A 912 9.93 3.07 -35.62
C VAL A 912 10.99 4.05 -35.14
N ASP A 913 11.50 4.92 -36.00
CA ASP A 913 12.48 5.94 -35.63
C ASP A 913 11.88 6.97 -34.65
N GLU A 914 10.62 7.33 -34.82
CA GLU A 914 9.89 8.19 -33.87
C GLU A 914 9.64 7.50 -32.54
N LEU A 915 9.23 6.23 -32.54
CA LEU A 915 9.05 5.42 -31.34
C LEU A 915 10.37 5.32 -30.57
N LYS A 916 11.48 5.02 -31.25
CA LYS A 916 12.83 4.95 -30.65
C LYS A 916 13.26 6.28 -30.03
N ARG A 917 13.06 7.40 -30.72
CA ARG A 917 13.36 8.74 -30.17
C ARG A 917 12.49 9.06 -28.96
N SER A 918 11.20 8.70 -29.01
CA SER A 918 10.26 8.94 -27.91
C SER A 918 10.59 8.05 -26.71
N SER A 919 10.98 6.78 -26.93
CA SER A 919 11.49 5.90 -25.88
C SER A 919 12.81 6.40 -25.28
N GLU A 920 13.72 6.94 -26.07
CA GLU A 920 14.95 7.55 -25.54
C GLU A 920 14.63 8.75 -24.63
N LEU A 921 13.72 9.62 -25.06
CA LEU A 921 13.27 10.77 -24.28
C LEU A 921 12.56 10.34 -22.98
N LEU A 922 11.56 9.47 -23.08
CA LEU A 922 10.65 9.16 -21.97
C LEU A 922 11.16 8.02 -21.08
N LEU A 923 11.94 7.09 -21.61
CA LEU A 923 12.40 5.88 -20.93
C LEU A 923 13.93 5.85 -20.75
N GLY A 924 14.65 6.82 -21.30
CA GLY A 924 16.10 6.96 -21.16
C GLY A 924 16.93 6.08 -22.08
N THR A 925 16.31 5.27 -22.94
CA THR A 925 16.99 4.46 -23.95
C THR A 925 16.09 4.17 -25.14
N SER A 926 16.63 4.25 -26.35
CA SER A 926 15.92 3.86 -27.57
C SER A 926 15.65 2.36 -27.64
N GLU A 927 16.45 1.53 -26.95
CA GLU A 927 16.29 0.07 -26.91
C GLU A 927 15.00 -0.35 -26.20
N ALA A 928 14.43 0.51 -25.34
CA ALA A 928 13.15 0.24 -24.69
C ALA A 928 12.04 0.01 -25.72
N ALA A 929 12.11 0.64 -26.90
CA ALA A 929 11.20 0.39 -28.00
C ALA A 929 11.16 -1.09 -28.40
N ASP A 930 12.35 -1.69 -28.55
CA ASP A 930 12.51 -3.08 -29.01
C ASP A 930 12.25 -4.09 -27.88
N ILE A 931 12.52 -3.70 -26.62
CA ILE A 931 12.33 -4.56 -25.43
C ILE A 931 10.85 -4.65 -25.05
N LEU A 932 10.17 -3.50 -24.96
CA LEU A 932 8.80 -3.40 -24.48
C LEU A 932 7.77 -3.70 -25.57
N TRP A 933 8.07 -3.32 -26.82
CA TRP A 933 7.19 -3.55 -27.96
C TRP A 933 7.92 -4.31 -29.07
N PRO A 934 8.27 -5.59 -28.84
CA PRO A 934 8.90 -6.41 -29.87
C PRO A 934 8.02 -6.45 -31.13
N SER A 935 8.70 -6.33 -32.28
CA SER A 935 8.14 -6.08 -33.60
C SER A 935 7.35 -7.21 -34.22
#